data_AF-A0A928L6P6-F1
#
_entry.id   AF-A0A928L6P6-F1
#
_cell.length_a   1.000
_cell.length_b   1.000
_cell.length_c   1.000
_cell.angle_alpha   90.00
_cell.angle_beta   90.00
_cell.angle_gamma   90.00
#
_symmetry.space_group_name_H-M   'P 1'
#
loop_
_entity.id
_entity.type
_entity.pdbx_description
1 polymer ?
#
loop_
_entity_poly.entity_id
_entity_poly.type
_entity_poly.pdbx_seq_one_letter_code
_entity_poly.pdbx_strand_id
1 'polypeptide(L)'
;MKKRISAAVIALAVVSQQISPCISQVSADYAAPISASSVSVGDVNADGKVSMDDLVPLRNYLMTGNGISADSWRNSDMNSDGSLDIYDLVILRKMLSDNIGIENYSGLLINEVCTSAKESVKDAAGESPDWIEIYNSSDKVMDISGIGLSDGAKNKFKFTFPEGTKIAADSYMLVYCDDAVNASESEYHAAFKLSSTGETIYLTHPEYAEIDSVTVPELDEDVTYGRYKNGSDNFTYLTYTPCKTNDTASIVEQSEKPLFSAEGGFYDSEFNLELISTSESVILYTTDGSDPRTSDSVKTYDGTIRIYNNTNDKNIYSAITDITLGDYSAPKNPVDKGIVIRAVCRKADGTFGDVVTNTYFVGKNKPYYSDFKVVSLSTDSSNLFDENTGIYVVGKNFHNLVASGQFVLKDNNDASNPTNYNQSGSENEIPVNIQVFEKGKLAYTGDVGARISGNWSRGYAQKSIRLYARSEYGDSDMKYEFIEGLEDINGNSIDKFDKVTLRNGGTDNQLLHFRDMFIQELCADRAMDIQAGEPCTLFIDGEFWGFYFIREKQDTDYVESHYGIDKNNVTFIKNGELDDGSSALDREYRDLLKWAATADMTNDSNYKKVCDSIDIQSFIDMVTIETYINNTDWATDYMNNWISWRATTPDDTCDYSDGKWRYMLYDLDFSADYFDDARTLAGFDTLNNMFTGSNPYNFVPMFYNLMNNETFSKHFFESYTEIMRVNFAPYKVSKKLDEYVAKYKDVITETNTRFSQEWVNTNYDKEIETFRQYFINRRNLAKMYLDKLYGKEYEMNYGPDILSDESKWSFYGEASASKTNNEFKITTHKECKNSWDIQSQSQQFTIEKGRTYTVTFEAACSTSKTIGVTINHNVGTSWPSCFSKSGISLTPQFREYSYTFVSGHDSASDWRLCIDYGKGIGEYTIRNASIKMISYDTELINEVGQWQLNASDDNADLSVDSVNSITVNTHSISDSSLEVEAFYSGLVLDAGKTYTVSFTVKSDSNSDAVVKLQKNFDYYDIYHQENISIGITPKTYKFAFKANEQCMDASICFDCGGSAGTVEISDISIICTN
;
A
#
# COMPACT_ATOMS: atom_id res chain seq x y z
N MET A 1 3.59 3.45 20.61
CA MET A 1 3.38 4.58 21.56
C MET A 1 4.38 5.75 21.38
N LYS A 2 5.00 5.93 20.21
CA LYS A 2 5.69 7.19 19.78
C LYS A 2 5.00 7.88 18.58
N LYS A 3 3.85 7.39 18.11
CA LYS A 3 3.01 7.96 17.02
C LYS A 3 2.10 9.13 17.47
N ARG A 4 2.32 9.75 18.65
CA ARG A 4 1.44 10.79 19.23
C ARG A 4 1.90 12.25 19.05
N ILE A 5 2.87 12.55 18.17
CA ILE A 5 3.34 13.94 17.98
C ILE A 5 3.25 14.46 16.53
N SER A 6 2.99 13.62 15.52
CA SER A 6 3.07 14.09 14.11
C SER A 6 1.72 14.45 13.45
N ALA A 7 0.63 14.55 14.20
CA ALA A 7 -0.67 15.03 13.69
C ALA A 7 -0.99 16.49 14.08
N ALA A 8 -0.14 17.15 14.88
CA ALA A 8 -0.34 18.53 15.32
C ALA A 8 0.32 19.59 14.41
N VAL A 9 1.03 19.19 13.35
CA VAL A 9 1.81 20.13 12.50
C VAL A 9 1.07 20.55 11.21
N ILE A 10 -0.06 19.91 10.87
CA ILE A 10 -0.87 20.25 9.68
C ILE A 10 -2.14 21.06 10.05
N ALA A 11 -2.21 21.60 11.27
CA ALA A 11 -3.21 22.59 11.69
C ALA A 11 -2.60 23.96 12.05
N LEU A 12 -1.40 24.26 11.53
CA LEU A 12 -0.70 25.53 11.76
C LEU A 12 -0.45 26.34 10.46
N ALA A 13 -1.32 26.15 9.45
CA ALA A 13 -1.28 26.91 8.20
C ALA A 13 -2.50 27.84 7.98
N VAL A 14 -3.43 27.96 8.95
CA VAL A 14 -4.63 28.82 8.79
C VAL A 14 -4.81 29.87 9.91
N VAL A 15 -3.91 29.95 10.89
CA VAL A 15 -3.93 31.03 11.92
C VAL A 15 -2.71 31.94 11.78
N SER A 16 -2.49 32.48 10.58
CA SER A 16 -1.51 33.56 10.32
C SER A 16 -2.16 34.93 10.13
N GLN A 17 -3.44 35.09 10.45
CA GLN A 17 -4.08 36.40 10.53
C GLN A 17 -4.86 36.51 11.84
N GLN A 18 -4.48 37.54 12.61
CA GLN A 18 -5.05 37.99 13.89
C GLN A 18 -4.44 37.32 15.14
N ILE A 19 -3.48 38.02 15.77
CA ILE A 19 -3.59 38.65 17.11
C ILE A 19 -2.18 39.03 17.60
N SER A 20 -1.84 40.32 17.48
CA SER A 20 -1.21 41.10 18.56
C SER A 20 -2.36 41.85 19.24
N PRO A 21 -2.41 42.04 20.57
CA PRO A 21 -1.27 42.34 21.44
C PRO A 21 -1.29 41.65 22.83
N CYS A 22 -0.14 41.17 23.30
CA CYS A 22 0.13 41.09 24.75
C CYS A 22 1.60 41.40 25.05
N ILE A 23 2.04 42.59 24.64
CA ILE A 23 3.20 43.25 25.25
C ILE A 23 2.66 44.06 26.42
N SER A 24 2.62 43.46 27.61
CA SER A 24 2.73 44.16 28.89
C SER A 24 2.62 43.17 30.04
N GLN A 25 3.76 42.71 30.58
CA GLN A 25 4.01 42.42 32.01
C GLN A 25 5.17 41.43 32.19
N VAL A 26 6.36 41.77 31.70
CA VAL A 26 7.61 41.42 32.40
C VAL A 26 8.60 42.57 32.16
N SER A 27 8.32 43.72 32.78
CA SER A 27 9.27 44.84 32.84
C SER A 27 9.21 45.47 34.23
N ALA A 28 9.88 44.84 35.18
CA ALA A 28 10.42 45.50 36.38
C ALA A 28 11.35 44.50 37.08
N ASP A 29 12.50 44.99 37.55
CA ASP A 29 13.64 44.26 38.13
C ASP A 29 14.49 43.62 37.02
N TYR A 30 15.60 44.19 36.54
CA TYR A 30 16.71 44.82 37.25
C TYR A 30 17.36 45.88 36.35
N ALA A 31 17.37 47.14 36.80
CA ALA A 31 18.29 48.15 36.29
C ALA A 31 19.50 48.24 37.23
N ALA A 32 20.61 47.62 36.84
CA ALA A 32 21.95 48.01 37.29
C ALA A 32 22.90 47.97 36.08
N PRO A 33 23.71 49.00 35.83
CA PRO A 33 24.64 49.01 34.72
C PRO A 33 25.83 48.12 35.09
N ILE A 34 25.91 46.92 34.53
CA ILE A 34 27.15 46.13 34.55
C ILE A 34 28.07 46.71 33.46
N SER A 35 29.27 47.09 33.90
CA SER A 35 30.34 47.62 33.08
C SER A 35 30.70 46.70 31.93
N ALA A 36 30.94 47.28 30.75
CA ALA A 36 31.45 46.61 29.56
C ALA A 36 32.65 45.69 29.85
N SER A 37 32.39 44.38 29.84
CA SER A 37 33.34 43.37 29.38
C SER A 37 32.83 42.87 28.03
N SER A 38 33.72 42.76 27.05
CA SER A 38 33.47 42.36 25.66
C SER A 38 32.57 41.11 25.57
N VAL A 39 31.31 41.31 25.21
CA VAL A 39 30.41 40.23 24.84
C VAL A 39 30.73 39.85 23.39
N SER A 40 31.17 38.62 23.14
CA SER A 40 31.43 38.12 21.78
C SER A 40 30.17 37.47 21.23
N VAL A 41 29.60 38.03 20.16
CA VAL A 41 28.52 37.38 19.41
C VAL A 41 29.05 36.03 18.90
N GLY A 42 28.31 34.95 19.18
CA GLY A 42 28.69 33.56 18.89
C GLY A 42 29.23 32.75 20.07
N ASP A 43 29.58 33.36 21.20
CA ASP A 43 30.01 32.67 22.44
C ASP A 43 28.76 32.33 23.27
N VAL A 44 28.09 31.25 22.86
CA VAL A 44 26.80 30.78 23.40
C VAL A 44 27.00 30.17 24.79
N ASN A 45 28.11 29.46 25.00
CA ASN A 45 28.38 28.80 26.28
C ASN A 45 29.03 29.73 27.33
N ALA A 46 29.38 30.97 26.94
CA ALA A 46 30.02 32.00 27.76
C ALA A 46 31.40 31.61 28.32
N ASP A 47 32.15 30.77 27.60
CA ASP A 47 33.49 30.33 27.97
C ASP A 47 34.60 31.31 27.53
N GLY A 48 34.24 32.37 26.80
CA GLY A 48 35.14 33.38 26.28
C GLY A 48 35.69 33.08 24.88
N LYS A 49 35.21 32.03 24.19
CA LYS A 49 35.58 31.65 22.83
C LYS A 49 34.34 31.45 21.96
N VAL A 50 34.50 31.60 20.65
CA VAL A 50 33.49 31.21 19.65
C VAL A 50 34.02 29.97 18.95
N SER A 51 33.41 28.82 19.18
CA SER A 51 33.86 27.49 18.76
C SER A 51 32.70 26.53 18.51
N MET A 52 32.98 25.29 18.09
CA MET A 52 31.93 24.28 17.92
C MET A 52 31.21 23.91 19.22
N ASP A 53 31.84 24.14 20.38
CA ASP A 53 31.23 23.90 21.70
C ASP A 53 30.03 24.85 21.95
N ASP A 54 29.90 25.93 21.18
CA ASP A 54 28.79 26.88 21.22
C ASP A 54 27.54 26.42 20.45
N LEU A 55 27.68 25.46 19.52
CA LEU A 55 26.55 24.92 18.77
C LEU A 55 25.64 24.03 19.63
N VAL A 56 26.22 23.33 20.61
CA VAL A 56 25.49 22.40 21.49
C VAL A 56 24.44 23.11 22.34
N PRO A 57 24.77 24.15 23.12
CA PRO A 57 23.77 24.88 23.90
C PRO A 57 22.73 25.59 23.03
N LEU A 58 23.10 26.12 21.85
CA LEU A 58 22.13 26.75 20.93
C LEU A 58 21.16 25.73 20.33
N ARG A 59 21.65 24.58 19.86
CA ARG A 59 20.81 23.48 19.38
C ARG A 59 19.89 22.94 20.48
N ASN A 60 20.41 22.75 21.70
CA ASN A 60 19.60 22.27 22.82
C ASN A 60 18.48 23.26 23.17
N TYR A 61 18.76 24.56 23.10
CA TYR A 61 17.75 25.58 23.30
C TYR A 61 16.67 25.54 22.22
N LEU A 62 17.03 25.42 20.94
CA LEU A 62 16.06 25.31 19.85
C LEU A 62 15.19 24.04 19.93
N MET A 63 15.73 22.94 20.48
CA MET A 63 15.03 21.66 20.61
C MET A 63 14.14 21.56 21.86
N THR A 64 14.55 22.18 22.96
CA THR A 64 13.96 21.92 24.30
C THR A 64 13.56 23.17 25.06
N GLY A 65 13.88 24.36 24.54
CA GLY A 65 13.73 25.64 25.25
C GLY A 65 14.73 25.89 26.38
N ASN A 66 15.70 24.98 26.59
CA ASN A 66 16.68 25.03 27.68
C ASN A 66 18.12 24.93 27.17
N GLY A 67 19.09 25.47 27.91
CA GLY A 67 20.52 25.30 27.61
C GLY A 67 21.30 26.58 27.33
N ILE A 68 20.63 27.74 27.31
CA ILE A 68 21.25 29.06 27.21
C ILE A 68 20.93 29.86 28.48
N SER A 69 21.94 30.52 29.05
CA SER A 69 21.76 31.40 30.21
C SER A 69 21.16 32.76 29.79
N ALA A 70 20.49 33.47 30.71
CA ALA A 70 19.96 34.80 30.43
C ALA A 70 21.06 35.79 29.98
N ASP A 71 22.30 35.59 30.45
CA ASP A 71 23.45 36.41 30.08
C ASP A 71 24.01 36.04 28.70
N SER A 72 23.90 34.77 28.30
CA SER A 72 24.35 34.26 26.98
C SER A 72 23.34 34.51 25.86
N TRP A 73 22.07 34.77 26.19
CA TRP A 73 20.98 34.90 25.21
C TRP A 73 21.30 35.93 24.11
N ARG A 74 21.92 37.06 24.47
CA ARG A 74 22.34 38.09 23.51
C ARG A 74 23.52 37.69 22.63
N ASN A 75 24.35 36.76 23.09
CA ASN A 75 25.50 36.26 22.34
C ASN A 75 25.03 35.24 21.31
N SER A 76 23.90 34.59 21.58
CA SER A 76 23.27 33.58 20.75
C SER A 76 22.42 34.14 19.63
N ASP A 77 22.01 35.41 19.71
CA ASP A 77 21.26 36.14 18.67
C ASP A 77 22.26 36.67 17.63
N MET A 78 22.53 35.84 16.63
CA MET A 78 23.60 36.04 15.65
C MET A 78 23.23 37.09 14.60
N ASN A 79 21.94 37.32 14.36
CA ASN A 79 21.44 38.28 13.38
C ASN A 79 20.87 39.57 14.02
N SER A 80 20.79 39.63 15.35
CA SER A 80 20.26 40.74 16.14
C SER A 80 18.79 41.07 15.85
N ASP A 81 17.98 40.06 15.48
CA ASP A 81 16.56 40.23 15.18
C ASP A 81 15.66 40.17 16.43
N GLY A 82 16.22 39.83 17.59
CA GLY A 82 15.49 39.76 18.85
C GLY A 82 14.74 38.43 19.06
N SER A 83 15.03 37.42 18.25
CA SER A 83 14.64 36.01 18.43
C SER A 83 15.88 35.11 18.47
N LEU A 84 15.73 33.91 19.05
CA LEU A 84 16.70 32.83 18.89
C LEU A 84 16.01 31.73 18.09
N ASP A 85 16.44 31.56 16.83
CA ASP A 85 15.84 30.59 15.92
C ASP A 85 16.88 29.82 15.09
N ILE A 86 16.41 29.07 14.10
CA ILE A 86 17.27 28.24 13.26
C ILE A 86 18.26 29.07 12.43
N TYR A 87 17.95 30.32 12.11
CA TYR A 87 18.83 31.20 11.36
C TYR A 87 20.06 31.59 12.18
N ASP A 88 19.92 31.76 13.49
CA ASP A 88 21.07 31.98 14.37
C ASP A 88 22.00 30.78 14.40
N LEU A 89 21.44 29.58 14.47
CA LEU A 89 22.23 28.35 14.40
C LEU A 89 22.94 28.21 13.05
N VAL A 90 22.25 28.57 11.95
CA VAL A 90 22.84 28.55 10.60
C VAL A 90 23.95 29.59 10.46
N ILE A 91 23.79 30.79 11.02
CA ILE A 91 24.81 31.85 10.98
C ILE A 91 26.00 31.48 11.85
N LEU A 92 25.79 30.95 13.06
CA LEU A 92 26.87 30.46 13.91
C LEU A 92 27.62 29.31 13.25
N ARG A 93 26.90 28.34 12.66
CA ARG A 93 27.50 27.25 11.89
C ARG A 93 28.28 27.76 10.69
N LYS A 94 27.77 28.78 9.98
CA LYS A 94 28.44 29.40 8.84
C LYS A 94 29.69 30.20 9.24
N MET A 95 29.60 30.95 10.34
CA MET A 95 30.74 31.68 10.89
C MET A 95 31.85 30.74 11.38
N LEU A 96 31.46 29.60 11.95
CA LEU A 96 32.41 28.54 12.32
C LEU A 96 32.94 27.82 11.08
N SER A 97 32.14 27.65 10.02
CA SER A 97 32.58 27.00 8.78
C SER A 97 33.57 27.82 7.96
N ASP A 98 33.46 29.16 8.00
CA ASP A 98 34.35 30.06 7.27
C ASP A 98 35.76 30.16 7.90
N ASN A 99 35.98 29.56 9.09
CA ASN A 99 37.25 29.55 9.82
C ASN A 99 37.90 28.15 9.95
N ILE A 100 37.41 27.16 9.20
CA ILE A 100 37.91 25.77 9.26
C ILE A 100 39.24 25.67 8.52
N GLY A 101 40.21 24.95 9.13
CA GLY A 101 41.55 24.69 8.59
C GLY A 101 41.59 23.76 7.36
N ILE A 102 40.77 24.03 6.33
CA ILE A 102 40.76 23.33 5.03
C ILE A 102 42.13 23.41 4.35
N GLU A 103 42.96 24.42 4.69
CA GLU A 103 44.35 24.51 4.24
C GLU A 103 45.17 23.22 4.46
N ASN A 104 44.84 22.43 5.49
CA ASN A 104 45.52 21.15 5.77
C ASN A 104 45.12 20.00 4.82
N TYR A 105 44.01 20.14 4.08
CA TYR A 105 43.51 19.18 3.10
C TYR A 105 43.70 19.68 1.65
N SER A 106 44.37 20.83 1.48
CA SER A 106 44.80 21.34 0.18
C SER A 106 45.62 20.27 -0.55
N GLY A 107 45.01 19.63 -1.54
CA GLY A 107 45.63 18.58 -2.35
C GLY A 107 45.07 17.17 -2.14
N LEU A 108 44.06 16.98 -1.29
CA LEU A 108 43.24 15.77 -1.28
C LEU A 108 42.18 15.85 -2.39
N LEU A 109 42.25 14.94 -3.36
CA LEU A 109 41.45 15.04 -4.58
C LEU A 109 40.81 13.70 -4.91
N ILE A 110 39.61 13.75 -5.49
CA ILE A 110 39.07 12.62 -6.26
C ILE A 110 39.86 12.59 -7.56
N ASN A 111 40.59 11.50 -7.83
CA ASN A 111 41.55 11.43 -8.93
C ASN A 111 41.04 10.63 -10.12
N GLU A 112 40.36 9.53 -9.86
CA GLU A 112 39.88 8.59 -10.88
C GLU A 112 38.65 7.85 -10.35
N VAL A 113 37.65 7.65 -11.21
CA VAL A 113 36.39 6.97 -10.87
C VAL A 113 36.06 5.95 -11.95
N CYS A 114 35.65 4.74 -11.54
CA CYS A 114 35.11 3.71 -12.42
C CYS A 114 33.74 3.25 -11.90
N THR A 115 32.71 3.34 -12.75
CA THR A 115 31.30 3.01 -12.42
C THR A 115 30.82 1.70 -13.04
N SER A 116 31.71 0.95 -13.70
CA SER A 116 31.40 -0.35 -14.32
C SER A 116 32.69 -1.15 -14.52
N ALA A 117 33.23 -1.68 -13.43
CA ALA A 117 34.48 -2.43 -13.43
C ALA A 117 34.26 -3.91 -13.81
N LYS A 118 35.08 -4.46 -14.72
CA LYS A 118 35.16 -5.91 -14.98
C LYS A 118 36.58 -6.45 -14.88
N GLU A 119 37.53 -5.79 -15.54
CA GLU A 119 38.93 -6.21 -15.57
C GLU A 119 39.85 -5.20 -14.84
N SER A 120 39.34 -4.02 -14.46
CA SER A 120 40.14 -2.96 -13.86
C SER A 120 40.77 -3.34 -12.51
N VAL A 121 39.97 -3.62 -11.49
CA VAL A 121 40.40 -4.03 -10.14
C VAL A 121 39.50 -5.15 -9.63
N LYS A 122 40.09 -6.05 -8.83
CA LYS A 122 39.34 -7.05 -8.06
C LYS A 122 39.55 -6.84 -6.58
N ASP A 123 38.48 -6.99 -5.80
CA ASP A 123 38.53 -7.00 -4.34
C ASP A 123 39.12 -8.32 -3.81
N ALA A 124 39.25 -8.45 -2.48
CA ALA A 124 39.71 -9.68 -1.85
C ALA A 124 38.77 -10.89 -2.05
N ALA A 125 37.50 -10.68 -2.41
CA ALA A 125 36.55 -11.75 -2.75
C ALA A 125 36.71 -12.22 -4.22
N GLY A 126 37.42 -11.46 -5.05
CA GLY A 126 37.61 -11.72 -6.48
C GLY A 126 36.52 -11.11 -7.35
N GLU A 127 35.66 -10.28 -6.79
CA GLU A 127 34.62 -9.50 -7.46
C GLU A 127 35.22 -8.22 -8.04
N SER A 128 34.50 -7.56 -8.95
CA SER A 128 34.95 -6.33 -9.63
C SER A 128 33.99 -5.17 -9.33
N PRO A 129 34.03 -4.63 -8.10
CA PRO A 129 33.16 -3.53 -7.70
C PRO A 129 33.58 -2.21 -8.37
N ASP A 130 32.63 -1.27 -8.41
CA ASP A 130 32.91 0.13 -8.74
C ASP A 130 33.95 0.68 -7.76
N TRP A 131 34.69 1.71 -8.16
CA TRP A 131 35.72 2.25 -7.28
C TRP A 131 36.01 3.73 -7.52
N ILE A 132 36.46 4.36 -6.44
CA ILE A 132 36.89 5.75 -6.40
C ILE A 132 38.34 5.78 -5.90
N GLU A 133 39.22 6.46 -6.63
CA GLU A 133 40.58 6.72 -6.20
C GLU A 133 40.72 8.12 -5.61
N ILE A 134 41.25 8.19 -4.40
CA ILE A 134 41.59 9.42 -3.69
C ILE A 134 43.11 9.63 -3.78
N TYR A 135 43.53 10.83 -4.18
CA TYR A 135 44.93 11.19 -4.34
C TYR A 135 45.33 12.29 -3.36
N ASN A 136 46.46 12.09 -2.68
CA ASN A 136 47.13 13.13 -1.91
C ASN A 136 48.26 13.74 -2.76
N SER A 137 47.98 14.89 -3.38
CA SER A 137 48.93 15.66 -4.19
C SER A 137 49.93 16.50 -3.38
N SER A 138 49.84 16.48 -2.05
CA SER A 138 50.75 17.23 -1.18
C SER A 138 52.10 16.52 -0.98
N ASP A 139 53.09 17.26 -0.46
CA ASP A 139 54.42 16.75 -0.13
C ASP A 139 54.51 16.09 1.26
N LYS A 140 53.36 15.91 1.94
CA LYS A 140 53.26 15.38 3.31
C LYS A 140 52.25 14.24 3.39
N VAL A 141 52.42 13.38 4.39
CA VAL A 141 51.39 12.42 4.77
C VAL A 141 50.16 13.18 5.25
N MET A 142 48.98 12.82 4.73
CA MET A 142 47.71 13.42 5.10
C MET A 142 46.88 12.42 5.90
N ASP A 143 46.37 12.86 7.05
CA ASP A 143 45.43 12.09 7.87
C ASP A 143 44.02 12.45 7.45
N ILE A 144 43.28 11.46 6.94
CA ILE A 144 41.94 11.64 6.36
C ILE A 144 40.85 11.02 7.23
N SER A 145 41.18 10.69 8.49
CA SER A 145 40.22 10.18 9.47
C SER A 145 38.98 11.08 9.57
N GLY A 146 37.80 10.47 9.54
CA GLY A 146 36.51 11.18 9.66
C GLY A 146 36.04 11.91 8.41
N ILE A 147 36.82 11.94 7.31
CA ILE A 147 36.36 12.50 6.04
C ILE A 147 35.21 11.65 5.49
N GLY A 148 34.17 12.32 5.02
CA GLY A 148 33.02 11.71 4.35
C GLY A 148 33.25 11.54 2.84
N LEU A 149 32.81 10.42 2.30
CA LEU A 149 32.73 10.13 0.86
C LEU A 149 31.27 9.77 0.53
N SER A 150 30.71 10.38 -0.52
CA SER A 150 29.33 10.09 -0.94
C SER A 150 29.02 10.49 -2.38
N ASP A 151 28.11 9.77 -3.01
CA ASP A 151 27.34 10.06 -4.24
C ASP A 151 26.08 10.94 -4.01
N GLY A 152 25.77 11.33 -2.77
CA GLY A 152 24.51 11.97 -2.39
C GLY A 152 24.66 13.42 -1.95
N ALA A 153 23.89 14.35 -2.55
CA ALA A 153 23.92 15.76 -2.14
C ALA A 153 23.29 16.01 -0.75
N LYS A 154 22.31 15.18 -0.33
CA LYS A 154 21.60 15.30 0.95
C LYS A 154 22.35 14.63 2.12
N ASN A 155 22.98 13.48 1.87
CA ASN A 155 23.79 12.76 2.86
C ASN A 155 25.24 12.69 2.36
N LYS A 156 26.12 13.56 2.88
CA LYS A 156 27.53 13.69 2.45
C LYS A 156 28.49 12.68 3.10
N PHE A 157 28.00 11.80 3.98
CA PHE A 157 28.80 10.89 4.82
C PHE A 157 28.33 9.44 4.69
N LYS A 158 27.89 9.01 3.50
CA LYS A 158 27.51 7.60 3.26
C LYS A 158 28.65 6.64 3.59
N PHE A 159 29.90 7.04 3.33
CA PHE A 159 31.09 6.39 3.87
C PHE A 159 31.92 7.41 4.66
N THR A 160 32.51 6.99 5.77
CA THR A 160 33.41 7.82 6.58
C THR A 160 34.72 7.07 6.80
N PHE A 161 35.85 7.70 6.47
CA PHE A 161 37.16 7.08 6.64
C PHE A 161 37.43 6.79 8.13
N PRO A 162 37.78 5.54 8.51
CA PRO A 162 38.03 5.18 9.89
C PRO A 162 39.18 5.97 10.53
N GLU A 163 39.17 6.02 11.87
CA GLU A 163 40.25 6.62 12.65
C GLU A 163 41.63 6.01 12.35
N GLY A 164 42.61 6.89 12.17
CA GLY A 164 43.99 6.56 11.82
C GLY A 164 44.28 6.39 10.32
N THR A 165 43.30 6.63 9.43
CA THR A 165 43.47 6.48 7.99
C THR A 165 44.37 7.58 7.42
N LYS A 166 45.46 7.18 6.76
CA LYS A 166 46.49 8.11 6.25
C LYS A 166 46.88 7.79 4.82
N ILE A 167 46.99 8.81 3.99
CA ILE A 167 47.55 8.70 2.64
C ILE A 167 48.94 9.33 2.65
N ALA A 168 49.96 8.60 2.19
CA ALA A 168 51.30 9.13 2.09
C ALA A 168 51.38 10.30 1.08
N ALA A 169 52.46 11.09 1.14
CA ALA A 169 52.71 12.13 0.16
C ALA A 169 52.77 11.52 -1.25
N ASP A 170 52.15 12.19 -2.24
CA ASP A 170 52.12 11.75 -3.64
C ASP A 170 51.64 10.29 -3.81
N SER A 171 50.62 9.90 -3.04
CA SER A 171 50.10 8.52 -3.00
C SER A 171 48.58 8.48 -3.13
N TYR A 172 48.07 7.30 -3.49
CA TYR A 172 46.66 7.05 -3.81
C TYR A 172 46.04 6.11 -2.78
N MET A 173 44.72 6.17 -2.67
CA MET A 173 43.91 5.24 -1.90
C MET A 173 42.67 4.87 -2.70
N LEU A 174 42.45 3.58 -2.85
CA LEU A 174 41.27 3.05 -3.54
C LEU A 174 40.16 2.81 -2.51
N VAL A 175 38.93 3.19 -2.86
CA VAL A 175 37.71 2.88 -2.12
C VAL A 175 36.77 2.15 -3.06
N TYR A 176 36.46 0.89 -2.76
CA TYR A 176 35.47 0.11 -3.48
C TYR A 176 34.06 0.58 -3.10
N CYS A 177 33.16 0.61 -4.07
CA CYS A 177 31.79 1.09 -3.96
C CYS A 177 30.86 -0.10 -4.25
N ASP A 178 30.43 -0.77 -3.20
CA ASP A 178 29.64 -2.00 -3.28
C ASP A 178 28.68 -2.14 -2.09
N ASP A 179 28.03 -3.30 -1.97
CA ASP A 179 27.13 -3.60 -0.85
C ASP A 179 27.89 -4.16 0.38
N ALA A 180 29.23 -4.21 0.35
CA ALA A 180 30.03 -4.78 1.43
C ALA A 180 30.39 -3.73 2.49
N VAL A 181 30.34 -4.12 3.76
CA VAL A 181 30.79 -3.27 4.89
C VAL A 181 32.05 -3.89 5.49
N ASN A 182 33.19 -3.19 5.38
CA ASN A 182 34.47 -3.57 6.00
C ASN A 182 34.93 -5.03 5.71
N ALA A 183 34.93 -5.43 4.43
CA ALA A 183 35.26 -6.81 4.01
C ALA A 183 36.67 -7.29 4.41
N SER A 184 37.63 -6.38 4.64
CA SER A 184 38.97 -6.71 5.15
C SER A 184 39.66 -5.54 5.87
N GLU A 185 40.69 -5.81 6.69
CA GLU A 185 41.53 -4.77 7.32
C GLU A 185 42.41 -3.98 6.30
N SER A 186 42.45 -4.42 5.04
CA SER A 186 43.33 -3.87 4.00
C SER A 186 42.61 -3.14 2.87
N GLU A 187 41.27 -3.17 2.83
CA GLU A 187 40.45 -2.59 1.77
C GLU A 187 39.35 -1.72 2.37
N TYR A 188 39.05 -0.61 1.70
CA TYR A 188 37.95 0.27 2.08
C TYR A 188 36.77 0.03 1.16
N HIS A 189 35.63 -0.32 1.75
CA HIS A 189 34.36 -0.53 1.05
C HIS A 189 33.35 0.50 1.54
N ALA A 190 32.90 1.35 0.62
CA ALA A 190 31.83 2.29 0.80
C ALA A 190 30.52 1.61 0.39
N ALA A 191 29.56 1.54 1.32
CA ALA A 191 28.29 0.82 1.16
C ALA A 191 27.29 1.53 0.23
N PHE A 192 27.73 1.87 -0.97
CA PHE A 192 26.91 2.42 -2.06
C PHE A 192 27.56 2.09 -3.41
N LYS A 193 26.74 1.89 -4.45
CA LYS A 193 27.18 1.66 -5.84
C LYS A 193 27.09 2.93 -6.67
N LEU A 194 27.89 3.00 -7.73
CA LEU A 194 27.85 4.14 -8.64
C LEU A 194 26.87 3.89 -9.80
N SER A 195 26.23 4.94 -10.33
CA SER A 195 25.39 4.83 -11.53
C SER A 195 26.25 4.82 -12.78
N SER A 196 25.99 3.87 -13.68
CA SER A 196 26.63 3.85 -15.00
C SER A 196 26.23 5.06 -15.86
N THR A 197 25.07 5.67 -15.59
CA THR A 197 24.55 6.84 -16.32
C THR A 197 25.10 8.20 -15.84
N GLY A 198 25.94 8.18 -14.80
CA GLY A 198 26.61 9.34 -14.23
C GLY A 198 25.94 9.90 -12.97
N GLU A 199 26.74 10.46 -12.06
CA GLU A 199 26.30 11.11 -10.82
C GLU A 199 27.39 12.03 -10.24
N THR A 200 27.16 12.66 -9.08
CA THR A 200 28.17 13.52 -8.45
C THR A 200 28.72 12.91 -7.17
N ILE A 201 30.05 12.83 -7.08
CA ILE A 201 30.78 12.31 -5.92
C ILE A 201 31.36 13.47 -5.13
N TYR A 202 31.31 13.38 -3.81
CA TYR A 202 31.72 14.40 -2.85
C TYR A 202 32.71 13.84 -1.83
N LEU A 203 33.82 14.55 -1.61
CA LEU A 203 34.69 14.43 -0.45
C LEU A 203 34.36 15.57 0.52
N THR A 204 34.04 15.23 1.77
CA THR A 204 33.53 16.19 2.76
C THR A 204 34.32 16.10 4.06
N HIS A 205 34.80 17.24 4.55
CA HIS A 205 35.44 17.36 5.86
C HIS A 205 34.46 17.01 6.99
N PRO A 206 34.88 16.41 8.13
CA PRO A 206 34.00 16.09 9.28
C PRO A 206 33.07 17.22 9.74
N GLU A 207 33.47 18.47 9.50
CA GLU A 207 32.69 19.67 9.83
C GLU A 207 31.76 20.14 8.69
N TYR A 208 31.44 19.26 7.74
CA TYR A 208 30.54 19.45 6.58
C TYR A 208 31.04 20.42 5.49
N ALA A 209 32.31 20.81 5.49
CA ALA A 209 32.91 21.57 4.39
C ALA A 209 33.29 20.65 3.23
N GLU A 210 32.95 21.02 2.00
CA GLU A 210 33.36 20.25 0.80
C GLU A 210 34.87 20.42 0.55
N ILE A 211 35.57 19.30 0.38
CA ILE A 211 37.01 19.25 0.09
C ILE A 211 37.21 19.18 -1.43
N ASP A 212 36.52 18.26 -2.10
CA ASP A 212 36.53 18.10 -3.55
C ASP A 212 35.21 17.47 -4.01
N SER A 213 34.84 17.69 -5.27
CA SER A 213 33.69 17.03 -5.89
C SER A 213 33.88 16.85 -7.39
N VAL A 214 33.24 15.81 -7.94
CA VAL A 214 33.24 15.56 -9.39
C VAL A 214 31.88 15.05 -9.83
N THR A 215 31.31 15.69 -10.85
CA THR A 215 30.18 15.13 -11.60
C THR A 215 30.72 14.19 -12.66
N VAL A 216 30.60 12.90 -12.39
CA VAL A 216 31.01 11.81 -13.27
C VAL A 216 29.96 11.68 -14.36
N PRO A 217 30.33 11.80 -15.65
CA PRO A 217 29.42 11.49 -16.75
C PRO A 217 29.18 9.98 -16.83
N GLU A 218 28.29 9.56 -17.72
CA GLU A 218 28.16 8.15 -18.09
C GLU A 218 29.51 7.55 -18.53
N LEU A 219 29.81 6.31 -18.09
CA LEU A 219 31.05 5.59 -18.39
C LEU A 219 30.79 4.21 -19.00
N ASP A 220 31.44 3.94 -20.13
CA ASP A 220 31.57 2.58 -20.66
C ASP A 220 32.30 1.65 -19.65
N GLU A 221 32.08 0.34 -19.82
CA GLU A 221 32.76 -0.70 -19.04
C GLU A 221 34.29 -0.57 -19.08
N ASP A 222 34.93 -0.66 -17.91
CA ASP A 222 36.37 -0.48 -17.70
C ASP A 222 36.95 0.86 -18.23
N VAL A 223 36.11 1.86 -18.47
CA VAL A 223 36.53 3.25 -18.70
C VAL A 223 36.43 4.01 -17.39
N THR A 224 37.40 4.90 -17.16
CA THR A 224 37.43 5.74 -15.96
C THR A 224 37.24 7.20 -16.33
N TYR A 225 36.65 7.96 -15.43
CA TYR A 225 36.67 9.41 -15.48
C TYR A 225 37.72 9.90 -14.50
N GLY A 226 38.83 10.43 -15.01
CA GLY A 226 39.97 10.79 -14.18
C GLY A 226 40.62 12.11 -14.58
N ARG A 227 41.31 12.72 -13.63
CA ARG A 227 42.10 13.94 -13.82
C ARG A 227 43.27 13.64 -14.76
N TYR A 228 43.30 14.23 -15.97
CA TYR A 228 44.33 13.95 -16.96
C TYR A 228 45.51 14.91 -16.91
N LYS A 229 46.67 14.30 -16.64
CA LYS A 229 47.62 14.66 -15.58
C LYS A 229 47.03 14.65 -14.17
N ASN A 230 47.67 13.89 -13.28
CA ASN A 230 47.23 13.70 -11.89
C ASN A 230 47.00 15.02 -11.17
N GLY A 231 45.93 15.07 -10.38
CA GLY A 231 45.58 16.23 -9.57
C GLY A 231 45.31 17.51 -10.38
N SER A 232 45.14 17.42 -11.70
CA SER A 232 44.72 18.57 -12.53
C SER A 232 43.22 18.81 -12.45
N ASP A 233 42.77 20.03 -12.75
CA ASP A 233 41.33 20.37 -12.79
C ASP A 233 40.57 19.77 -13.99
N ASN A 234 41.28 19.12 -14.92
CA ASN A 234 40.69 18.61 -16.15
C ASN A 234 40.41 17.11 -16.02
N PHE A 235 39.14 16.73 -15.88
CA PHE A 235 38.71 15.35 -16.04
C PHE A 235 38.47 14.98 -17.50
N THR A 236 38.78 13.74 -17.86
CA THR A 236 38.48 13.15 -19.17
C THR A 236 38.31 11.63 -19.02
N TYR A 237 37.84 10.98 -20.08
CA TYR A 237 37.76 9.53 -20.18
C TYR A 237 39.15 8.91 -20.37
N LEU A 238 39.48 7.93 -19.53
CA LEU A 238 40.80 7.33 -19.44
C LEU A 238 40.70 5.79 -19.38
N THR A 239 41.80 5.13 -19.76
CA THR A 239 42.04 3.73 -19.37
C THR A 239 42.36 3.69 -17.88
N TYR A 240 41.80 2.73 -17.14
CA TYR A 240 41.98 2.62 -15.69
C TYR A 240 43.46 2.62 -15.23
N THR A 241 43.78 3.39 -14.19
CA THR A 241 45.13 3.45 -13.57
C THR A 241 45.12 3.30 -12.05
N PRO A 242 44.45 2.27 -11.48
CA PRO A 242 44.28 2.12 -10.05
C PRO A 242 45.63 2.07 -9.31
N CYS A 243 45.75 2.89 -8.28
CA CYS A 243 46.91 3.10 -7.43
C CYS A 243 48.18 3.53 -8.19
N LYS A 244 48.02 4.16 -9.36
CA LYS A 244 49.10 4.61 -10.25
C LYS A 244 48.78 6.00 -10.79
N THR A 245 49.72 6.56 -11.55
CA THR A 245 49.51 7.87 -12.15
C THR A 245 48.68 7.83 -13.42
N ASN A 246 47.69 8.71 -13.51
CA ASN A 246 46.88 8.96 -14.72
C ASN A 246 47.73 9.51 -15.88
N ASP A 247 48.97 9.96 -15.62
CA ASP A 247 49.93 10.36 -16.67
C ASP A 247 50.26 9.22 -17.64
N THR A 248 50.06 7.96 -17.20
CA THR A 248 50.25 6.76 -18.02
C THR A 248 48.96 6.28 -18.70
N ALA A 249 47.81 6.84 -18.34
CA ALA A 249 46.54 6.50 -18.95
C ALA A 249 46.45 7.03 -20.39
N SER A 250 45.78 6.26 -21.24
CA SER A 250 45.39 6.74 -22.57
C SER A 250 44.02 7.41 -22.47
N ILE A 251 43.83 8.54 -23.17
CA ILE A 251 42.49 9.10 -23.35
C ILE A 251 41.68 8.12 -24.20
N VAL A 252 40.47 7.79 -23.73
CA VAL A 252 39.54 6.86 -24.39
C VAL A 252 38.40 7.66 -25.01
N GLU A 253 37.90 7.21 -26.16
CA GLU A 253 36.64 7.69 -26.70
C GLU A 253 35.51 6.77 -26.25
N GLN A 254 34.47 7.36 -25.67
CA GLN A 254 33.23 6.68 -25.27
C GLN A 254 32.52 6.03 -26.46
N SER A 255 31.65 5.06 -26.15
CA SER A 255 30.69 4.50 -27.07
C SER A 255 29.81 5.63 -27.63
N GLU A 256 29.68 5.66 -28.94
CA GLU A 256 28.95 6.73 -29.60
C GLU A 256 27.45 6.42 -29.57
N LYS A 257 26.66 7.39 -29.10
CA LYS A 257 25.20 7.32 -29.10
C LYS A 257 24.61 8.22 -30.19
N PRO A 258 23.55 7.79 -30.90
CA PRO A 258 22.85 8.67 -31.83
C PRO A 258 22.11 9.75 -31.05
N LEU A 259 22.30 11.01 -31.43
CA LEU A 259 21.56 12.14 -30.90
C LEU A 259 20.25 12.31 -31.66
N PHE A 260 19.15 12.49 -30.93
CA PHE A 260 17.81 12.69 -31.49
C PHE A 260 17.49 14.19 -31.53
N SER A 261 16.90 14.68 -32.62
CA SER A 261 16.51 16.09 -32.74
C SER A 261 15.32 16.50 -31.87
N ALA A 262 14.66 15.52 -31.24
CA ALA A 262 13.56 15.70 -30.30
C ALA A 262 13.62 14.62 -29.22
N GLU A 263 13.25 14.96 -27.99
CA GLU A 263 13.18 14.00 -26.88
C GLU A 263 11.95 13.09 -27.02
N GLY A 264 11.99 11.89 -26.44
CA GLY A 264 10.79 11.08 -26.28
C GLY A 264 9.73 11.82 -25.47
N GLY A 265 8.45 11.67 -25.82
CA GLY A 265 7.37 12.33 -25.10
C GLY A 265 6.10 12.56 -25.92
N PHE A 266 5.25 13.45 -25.42
CA PHE A 266 3.94 13.78 -25.98
C PHE A 266 3.98 15.05 -26.84
N TYR A 267 3.35 14.99 -28.00
CA TYR A 267 3.36 16.06 -29.01
C TYR A 267 1.98 16.30 -29.59
N ASP A 268 1.62 17.57 -29.80
CA ASP A 268 0.32 17.95 -30.39
C ASP A 268 0.29 17.75 -31.92
N SER A 269 1.44 17.80 -32.58
CA SER A 269 1.55 17.81 -34.04
C SER A 269 2.66 16.88 -34.53
N GLU A 270 2.49 16.38 -35.76
CA GLU A 270 3.49 15.57 -36.44
C GLU A 270 4.76 16.38 -36.75
N PHE A 271 5.91 15.70 -36.79
CA PHE A 271 7.20 16.30 -37.10
C PHE A 271 8.15 15.29 -37.75
N ASN A 272 9.29 15.79 -38.23
CA ASN A 272 10.36 14.99 -38.79
C ASN A 272 11.50 14.89 -37.77
N LEU A 273 11.77 13.68 -37.30
CA LEU A 273 12.87 13.37 -36.40
C LEU A 273 14.16 13.21 -37.21
N GLU A 274 15.21 13.86 -36.75
CA GLU A 274 16.56 13.71 -37.26
C GLU A 274 17.42 12.98 -36.23
N LEU A 275 18.25 12.06 -36.72
CA LEU A 275 19.28 11.38 -35.94
C LEU A 275 20.65 11.91 -36.38
N ILE A 276 21.51 12.22 -35.41
CA ILE A 276 22.83 12.81 -35.63
C ILE A 276 23.89 11.93 -34.99
N SER A 277 24.93 11.62 -35.75
CA SER A 277 26.15 10.98 -35.26
C SER A 277 27.19 12.08 -35.00
N THR A 278 27.94 11.96 -33.92
CA THR A 278 29.05 12.87 -33.59
C THR A 278 30.35 12.51 -34.32
N SER A 279 30.40 11.34 -34.95
CA SER A 279 31.52 10.83 -35.76
C SER A 279 31.08 10.42 -37.18
N GLU A 280 31.96 9.77 -37.95
CA GLU A 280 31.64 9.18 -39.26
C GLU A 280 30.87 7.84 -39.17
N SER A 281 30.33 7.47 -38.00
CA SER A 281 29.54 6.25 -37.82
C SER A 281 28.23 6.23 -38.62
N VAL A 282 27.77 5.02 -38.95
CA VAL A 282 26.48 4.79 -39.59
C VAL A 282 25.42 4.57 -38.53
N ILE A 283 24.36 5.37 -38.53
CA ILE A 283 23.23 5.16 -37.62
C ILE A 283 22.31 4.08 -38.18
N LEU A 284 22.01 3.08 -37.36
CA LEU A 284 21.00 2.06 -37.62
C LEU A 284 19.82 2.27 -36.67
N TYR A 285 18.60 1.99 -37.12
CA TYR A 285 17.41 2.12 -36.29
C TYR A 285 16.30 1.12 -36.63
N THR A 286 15.43 0.86 -35.67
CA THR A 286 14.20 0.08 -35.80
C THR A 286 13.00 0.92 -35.36
N THR A 287 11.79 0.48 -35.74
CA THR A 287 10.53 1.20 -35.46
C THR A 287 9.48 0.31 -34.78
N ASP A 288 9.88 -0.85 -34.29
CA ASP A 288 9.01 -1.96 -33.84
C ASP A 288 9.48 -2.58 -32.51
N GLY A 289 10.27 -1.84 -31.72
CA GLY A 289 10.79 -2.29 -30.44
C GLY A 289 12.01 -3.22 -30.52
N SER A 290 12.32 -3.79 -31.68
CA SER A 290 13.44 -4.74 -31.84
C SER A 290 14.81 -4.08 -31.76
N ASP A 291 15.84 -4.86 -31.40
CA ASP A 291 17.21 -4.37 -31.25
C ASP A 291 17.83 -4.02 -32.63
N PRO A 292 18.27 -2.77 -32.88
CA PRO A 292 18.83 -2.35 -34.17
C PRO A 292 20.20 -2.98 -34.47
N ARG A 293 20.82 -3.70 -33.54
CA ARG A 293 22.09 -4.41 -33.73
C ARG A 293 21.90 -5.77 -34.40
N THR A 294 20.78 -6.43 -34.13
CA THR A 294 20.55 -7.84 -34.46
C THR A 294 19.29 -8.10 -35.29
N SER A 295 18.32 -7.17 -35.28
CA SER A 295 17.02 -7.36 -35.91
C SER A 295 17.08 -7.35 -37.45
N ASP A 296 16.26 -8.19 -38.07
CA ASP A 296 15.99 -8.18 -39.52
C ASP A 296 15.20 -6.94 -39.97
N SER A 297 14.53 -6.22 -39.06
CA SER A 297 13.77 -5.00 -39.37
C SER A 297 14.62 -3.73 -39.37
N VAL A 298 15.93 -3.85 -39.10
CA VAL A 298 16.88 -2.75 -39.04
C VAL A 298 16.91 -1.93 -40.34
N LYS A 299 16.95 -0.61 -40.19
CA LYS A 299 17.09 0.36 -41.27
C LYS A 299 18.37 1.15 -41.08
N THR A 300 19.07 1.44 -42.16
CA THR A 300 20.13 2.45 -42.16
C THR A 300 19.49 3.83 -42.25
N TYR A 301 19.91 4.75 -41.39
CA TYR A 301 19.41 6.12 -41.39
C TYR A 301 19.98 6.88 -42.61
N ASP A 302 19.10 7.40 -43.47
CA ASP A 302 19.46 8.09 -44.72
C ASP A 302 18.67 9.41 -44.94
N GLY A 303 17.93 9.87 -43.93
CA GLY A 303 17.11 11.07 -43.97
C GLY A 303 16.17 11.15 -42.76
N THR A 304 15.20 12.06 -42.77
CA THR A 304 14.30 12.26 -41.63
C THR A 304 13.32 11.10 -41.41
N ILE A 305 13.04 10.77 -40.15
CA ILE A 305 12.00 9.81 -39.75
C ILE A 305 10.72 10.58 -39.43
N ARG A 306 9.60 10.27 -40.09
CA ARG A 306 8.32 10.93 -39.80
C ARG A 306 7.71 10.40 -38.51
N ILE A 307 7.42 11.31 -37.58
CA ILE A 307 6.68 11.06 -36.33
C ILE A 307 5.29 11.67 -36.47
N TYR A 308 4.23 10.86 -36.36
CA TYR A 308 2.85 11.25 -36.63
C TYR A 308 1.86 10.56 -35.68
N ASN A 309 0.59 10.98 -35.69
CA ASN A 309 -0.45 10.31 -34.93
C ASN A 309 -0.82 8.97 -35.59
N ASN A 310 -0.30 7.88 -35.04
CA ASN A 310 -0.47 6.51 -35.52
C ASN A 310 -1.67 5.76 -34.89
N THR A 311 -2.63 6.45 -34.25
CA THR A 311 -3.81 5.77 -33.66
C THR A 311 -4.56 4.92 -34.69
N ASN A 312 -4.69 5.40 -35.93
CA ASN A 312 -5.41 4.68 -36.99
C ASN A 312 -4.62 3.55 -37.66
N ASP A 313 -3.35 3.38 -37.30
CA ASP A 313 -2.54 2.30 -37.86
C ASP A 313 -3.05 0.95 -37.34
N LYS A 314 -2.81 -0.10 -38.14
CA LYS A 314 -3.27 -1.45 -37.83
C LYS A 314 -2.66 -1.92 -36.50
N ASN A 315 -3.50 -2.52 -35.65
CA ASN A 315 -3.03 -3.23 -34.46
C ASN A 315 -2.13 -4.41 -34.85
N ILE A 316 -0.94 -4.49 -34.28
CA ILE A 316 0.05 -5.54 -34.51
C ILE A 316 0.08 -6.50 -33.32
N TYR A 317 0.46 -6.01 -32.14
CA TYR A 317 0.67 -6.84 -30.95
C TYR A 317 -0.64 -7.09 -30.19
N SER A 318 -1.50 -6.08 -30.06
CA SER A 318 -2.82 -6.23 -29.45
C SER A 318 -3.74 -7.16 -30.25
N ALA A 319 -3.42 -7.41 -31.52
CA ALA A 319 -4.15 -8.34 -32.37
C ALA A 319 -3.82 -9.83 -32.12
N ILE A 320 -2.80 -10.13 -31.31
CA ILE A 320 -2.38 -11.50 -30.99
C ILE A 320 -3.36 -12.10 -29.97
N THR A 321 -3.91 -13.29 -30.27
CA THR A 321 -4.96 -13.92 -29.46
C THR A 321 -4.49 -15.09 -28.59
N ASP A 322 -3.34 -15.70 -28.90
CA ASP A 322 -2.80 -16.85 -28.16
C ASP A 322 -2.13 -16.43 -26.84
N ILE A 323 -2.75 -15.52 -26.09
CA ILE A 323 -2.20 -14.91 -24.86
C ILE A 323 -2.89 -15.40 -23.57
N THR A 324 -3.94 -16.20 -23.71
CA THR A 324 -4.69 -16.78 -22.59
C THR A 324 -5.39 -18.05 -23.04
N LEU A 325 -5.63 -18.97 -22.10
CA LEU A 325 -6.52 -20.11 -22.28
C LEU A 325 -8.00 -19.75 -22.05
N GLY A 326 -8.27 -18.58 -21.47
CA GLY A 326 -9.60 -18.03 -21.28
C GLY A 326 -10.18 -17.40 -22.55
N ASP A 327 -11.42 -16.91 -22.45
CA ASP A 327 -12.07 -16.22 -23.54
C ASP A 327 -11.41 -14.85 -23.78
N TYR A 328 -10.82 -14.68 -24.96
CA TYR A 328 -10.25 -13.41 -25.39
C TYR A 328 -10.51 -13.17 -26.88
N SER A 329 -10.74 -11.90 -27.21
CA SER A 329 -10.84 -11.44 -28.59
C SER A 329 -10.01 -10.17 -28.75
N ALA A 330 -9.24 -10.12 -29.83
CA ALA A 330 -8.49 -8.93 -30.21
C ALA A 330 -9.42 -7.70 -30.29
N PRO A 331 -8.90 -6.50 -29.96
CA PRO A 331 -9.67 -5.26 -30.01
C PRO A 331 -10.23 -5.02 -31.42
N LYS A 332 -11.53 -4.71 -31.48
CA LYS A 332 -12.26 -4.44 -32.73
C LYS A 332 -11.80 -3.16 -33.42
N ASN A 333 -11.40 -2.16 -32.62
CA ASN A 333 -10.96 -0.85 -33.10
C ASN A 333 -9.44 -0.69 -32.89
N PRO A 334 -8.78 0.19 -33.66
CA PRO A 334 -7.39 0.56 -33.39
C PRO A 334 -7.22 1.08 -31.96
N VAL A 335 -6.21 0.56 -31.26
CA VAL A 335 -5.81 1.08 -29.94
C VAL A 335 -4.97 2.34 -30.11
N ASP A 336 -4.86 3.15 -29.05
CA ASP A 336 -3.88 4.25 -29.03
C ASP A 336 -2.46 3.71 -29.15
N LYS A 337 -1.61 4.47 -29.86
CA LYS A 337 -0.22 4.08 -30.13
C LYS A 337 0.77 5.23 -29.99
N GLY A 338 2.01 4.89 -29.67
CA GLY A 338 3.20 5.71 -29.83
C GLY A 338 4.12 5.13 -30.91
N ILE A 339 5.06 5.92 -31.40
CA ILE A 339 6.11 5.47 -32.32
C ILE A 339 7.37 5.24 -31.50
N VAL A 340 7.83 3.98 -31.44
CA VAL A 340 9.08 3.61 -30.77
C VAL A 340 10.21 3.67 -31.79
N ILE A 341 11.27 4.42 -31.50
CA ILE A 341 12.51 4.43 -32.28
C ILE A 341 13.64 3.94 -31.38
N ARG A 342 14.27 2.83 -31.76
CA ARG A 342 15.53 2.36 -31.16
C ARG A 342 16.63 2.58 -32.17
N ALA A 343 17.71 3.25 -31.79
CA ALA A 343 18.80 3.58 -32.70
C ALA A 343 20.18 3.32 -32.07
N VAL A 344 21.16 3.00 -32.91
CA VAL A 344 22.54 2.74 -32.51
C VAL A 344 23.52 3.27 -33.56
N CYS A 345 24.69 3.74 -33.13
CA CYS A 345 25.79 4.08 -34.03
C CYS A 345 26.65 2.84 -34.28
N ARG A 346 26.88 2.51 -35.55
CA ARG A 346 27.82 1.46 -35.98
C ARG A 346 29.09 2.09 -36.54
N LYS A 347 30.22 1.82 -35.88
CA LYS A 347 31.54 2.28 -36.28
C LYS A 347 32.01 1.59 -37.56
N ALA A 348 33.02 2.15 -38.22
CA ALA A 348 33.56 1.63 -39.48
C ALA A 348 34.17 0.21 -39.37
N ASP A 349 34.61 -0.19 -38.17
CA ASP A 349 35.11 -1.54 -37.87
C ASP A 349 34.00 -2.57 -37.63
N GLY A 350 32.74 -2.14 -37.64
CA GLY A 350 31.55 -2.98 -37.44
C GLY A 350 31.08 -3.07 -35.99
N THR A 351 31.77 -2.45 -35.03
CA THR A 351 31.32 -2.38 -33.63
C THR A 351 30.16 -1.42 -33.46
N PHE A 352 29.34 -1.66 -32.43
CA PHE A 352 28.18 -0.84 -32.10
C PHE A 352 28.44 -0.05 -30.82
N GLY A 353 27.92 1.17 -30.75
CA GLY A 353 27.72 1.86 -29.49
C GLY A 353 26.43 1.43 -28.80
N ASP A 354 25.94 2.26 -27.88
CA ASP A 354 24.73 1.96 -27.13
C ASP A 354 23.46 2.21 -27.92
N VAL A 355 22.44 1.41 -27.60
CA VAL A 355 21.10 1.57 -28.16
C VAL A 355 20.36 2.65 -27.38
N VAL A 356 19.95 3.70 -28.06
CA VAL A 356 19.08 4.74 -27.49
C VAL A 356 17.65 4.46 -27.92
N THR A 357 16.73 4.46 -26.95
CA THR A 357 15.29 4.22 -27.18
C THR A 357 14.49 5.49 -26.89
N ASN A 358 13.62 5.89 -27.82
CA ASN A 358 12.68 6.98 -27.63
C ASN A 358 11.29 6.63 -28.16
N THR A 359 10.27 6.86 -27.32
CA THR A 359 8.86 6.70 -27.69
C THR A 359 8.20 8.06 -27.86
N TYR A 360 7.44 8.22 -28.95
CA TYR A 360 6.77 9.47 -29.31
C TYR A 360 5.25 9.27 -29.38
N PHE A 361 4.50 10.06 -28.60
CA PHE A 361 3.05 10.02 -28.57
C PHE A 361 2.46 11.28 -29.22
N VAL A 362 1.99 11.16 -30.45
CA VAL A 362 1.41 12.31 -31.18
C VAL A 362 -0.11 12.31 -31.08
N GLY A 363 -0.68 13.44 -30.68
CA GLY A 363 -2.13 13.67 -30.60
C GLY A 363 -2.83 12.85 -29.51
N LYS A 364 -2.11 12.48 -28.45
CA LYS A 364 -2.65 11.73 -27.30
C LYS A 364 -2.94 12.69 -26.15
N ASN A 365 -4.21 13.08 -26.01
CA ASN A 365 -4.64 14.18 -25.13
C ASN A 365 -5.70 13.76 -24.10
N LYS A 366 -5.89 12.45 -23.89
CA LYS A 366 -6.79 11.96 -22.84
C LYS A 366 -6.20 12.36 -21.46
N PRO A 367 -7.02 12.88 -20.51
CA PRO A 367 -6.52 13.45 -19.24
C PRO A 367 -5.60 12.51 -18.45
N TYR A 368 -5.92 11.22 -18.43
CA TYR A 368 -5.13 10.23 -17.71
C TYR A 368 -3.69 10.05 -18.21
N TYR A 369 -3.33 10.52 -19.42
CA TYR A 369 -1.93 10.53 -19.88
C TYR A 369 -1.11 11.65 -19.25
N SER A 370 -1.74 12.73 -18.77
CA SER A 370 -1.09 13.78 -17.99
C SER A 370 -1.22 13.56 -16.48
N ASP A 371 -2.29 12.89 -16.05
CA ASP A 371 -2.59 12.68 -14.62
C ASP A 371 -1.84 11.49 -14.03
N PHE A 372 -1.47 10.50 -14.85
CA PHE A 372 -0.74 9.30 -14.42
C PHE A 372 0.62 9.20 -15.09
N LYS A 373 1.52 8.41 -14.48
CA LYS A 373 2.74 7.97 -15.14
C LYS A 373 2.38 7.16 -16.39
N VAL A 374 3.07 7.39 -17.50
CA VAL A 374 2.96 6.57 -18.72
C VAL A 374 4.22 5.73 -18.84
N VAL A 375 4.06 4.41 -18.82
CA VAL A 375 5.17 3.45 -18.97
C VAL A 375 5.17 2.92 -20.40
N SER A 376 6.29 3.02 -21.09
CA SER A 376 6.54 2.39 -22.39
C SER A 376 7.59 1.30 -22.22
N LEU A 377 7.24 0.06 -22.56
CA LEU A 377 8.17 -1.07 -22.59
C LEU A 377 8.50 -1.38 -24.04
N SER A 378 9.80 -1.44 -24.37
CA SER A 378 10.30 -1.75 -25.71
C SER A 378 11.21 -2.97 -25.70
N THR A 379 10.89 -3.97 -26.52
CA THR A 379 11.63 -5.23 -26.61
C THR A 379 11.54 -5.82 -28.01
N ASP A 380 12.41 -6.78 -28.32
CA ASP A 380 12.11 -7.68 -29.43
C ASP A 380 10.78 -8.39 -29.16
N SER A 381 9.83 -8.26 -30.10
CA SER A 381 8.50 -8.86 -29.97
C SER A 381 8.53 -10.38 -29.77
N SER A 382 9.58 -11.06 -30.23
CA SER A 382 9.75 -12.50 -30.02
C SER A 382 9.92 -12.87 -28.53
N ASN A 383 10.47 -11.98 -27.71
CA ASN A 383 10.57 -12.16 -26.26
C ASN A 383 9.19 -12.29 -25.60
N LEU A 384 8.17 -11.64 -26.15
CA LEU A 384 6.80 -11.66 -25.63
C LEU A 384 5.91 -12.66 -26.37
N PHE A 385 6.04 -12.76 -27.69
CA PHE A 385 5.03 -13.36 -28.55
C PHE A 385 5.53 -14.47 -29.48
N ASP A 386 6.80 -14.88 -29.40
CA ASP A 386 7.24 -16.10 -30.10
C ASP A 386 6.45 -17.32 -29.60
N GLU A 387 6.03 -18.19 -30.53
CA GLU A 387 5.20 -19.35 -30.18
C GLU A 387 5.93 -20.36 -29.28
N ASN A 388 7.27 -20.37 -29.25
CA ASN A 388 8.06 -21.31 -28.47
C ASN A 388 8.62 -20.67 -27.19
N THR A 389 9.09 -19.42 -27.27
CA THR A 389 9.81 -18.76 -26.16
C THR A 389 9.13 -17.51 -25.62
N GLY A 390 8.10 -16.98 -26.30
CA GLY A 390 7.45 -15.73 -25.90
C GLY A 390 6.77 -15.86 -24.54
N ILE A 391 7.14 -15.01 -23.58
CA ILE A 391 6.67 -15.14 -22.19
C ILE A 391 5.21 -14.71 -22.00
N TYR A 392 4.57 -14.11 -23.00
CA TYR A 392 3.19 -13.61 -22.90
C TYR A 392 2.16 -14.60 -23.47
N VAL A 393 2.58 -15.62 -24.21
CA VAL A 393 1.69 -16.53 -24.96
C VAL A 393 1.38 -17.84 -24.25
N VAL A 394 0.31 -18.51 -24.67
CA VAL A 394 0.00 -19.90 -24.27
C VAL A 394 1.14 -20.81 -24.70
N GLY A 395 1.59 -20.68 -25.95
CA GLY A 395 2.78 -21.33 -26.45
C GLY A 395 2.51 -22.69 -27.10
N LYS A 396 3.31 -22.99 -28.13
CA LYS A 396 3.23 -24.19 -28.97
C LYS A 396 3.43 -25.48 -28.19
N ASN A 397 4.27 -25.46 -27.15
CA ASN A 397 4.53 -26.64 -26.32
C ASN A 397 3.23 -27.11 -25.64
N PHE A 398 2.47 -26.18 -25.04
CA PHE A 398 1.17 -26.48 -24.46
C PHE A 398 0.22 -27.10 -25.50
N HIS A 399 0.09 -26.46 -26.66
CA HIS A 399 -0.79 -26.94 -27.74
C HIS A 399 -0.41 -28.35 -28.21
N ASN A 400 0.89 -28.65 -28.32
CA ASN A 400 1.38 -29.99 -28.69
C ASN A 400 1.09 -31.04 -27.61
N LEU A 401 1.25 -30.70 -26.33
CA LEU A 401 0.96 -31.60 -25.21
C LEU A 401 -0.53 -31.96 -25.14
N VAL A 402 -1.41 -30.98 -25.36
CA VAL A 402 -2.86 -31.18 -25.43
C VAL A 402 -3.24 -32.00 -26.67
N ALA A 403 -2.74 -31.63 -27.85
CA ALA A 403 -3.05 -32.32 -29.11
C ALA A 403 -2.56 -33.78 -29.14
N SER A 404 -1.44 -34.08 -28.47
CA SER A 404 -0.90 -35.44 -28.34
C SER A 404 -1.58 -36.27 -27.24
N GLY A 405 -2.43 -35.67 -26.42
CA GLY A 405 -3.05 -36.33 -25.26
C GLY A 405 -2.08 -36.59 -24.10
N GLN A 406 -0.90 -35.97 -24.11
CA GLN A 406 0.08 -36.06 -23.02
C GLN A 406 -0.25 -35.15 -21.83
N PHE A 407 -1.14 -34.16 -22.03
CA PHE A 407 -1.64 -33.29 -20.98
C PHE A 407 -3.16 -33.12 -21.09
N VAL A 408 -3.83 -33.10 -19.94
CA VAL A 408 -5.24 -32.77 -19.83
C VAL A 408 -5.34 -31.37 -19.24
N LEU A 409 -5.96 -30.45 -19.99
CA LEU A 409 -6.19 -29.07 -19.55
C LEU A 409 -6.86 -29.05 -18.17
N LYS A 410 -6.29 -28.25 -17.26
CA LYS A 410 -6.87 -27.93 -15.96
C LYS A 410 -7.80 -26.71 -16.09
N ASP A 411 -8.02 -25.95 -15.02
CA ASP A 411 -8.67 -24.64 -15.17
C ASP A 411 -7.82 -23.75 -16.10
N ASN A 412 -8.47 -22.90 -16.90
CA ASN A 412 -7.80 -22.02 -17.86
C ASN A 412 -6.74 -21.13 -17.21
N ASN A 413 -6.96 -20.73 -15.96
CA ASN A 413 -6.08 -19.83 -15.21
C ASN A 413 -5.13 -20.56 -14.26
N ASP A 414 -5.15 -21.89 -14.23
CA ASP A 414 -4.27 -22.68 -13.38
C ASP A 414 -2.80 -22.45 -13.76
N ALA A 415 -2.01 -21.96 -12.80
CA ALA A 415 -0.60 -21.65 -12.96
C ALA A 415 0.28 -22.88 -13.28
N SER A 416 -0.24 -24.09 -13.05
CA SER A 416 0.46 -25.34 -13.35
C SER A 416 0.19 -25.87 -14.76
N ASN A 417 -0.62 -25.18 -15.57
CA ASN A 417 -0.66 -25.44 -17.01
C ASN A 417 0.72 -25.14 -17.61
N PRO A 418 1.29 -25.99 -18.48
CA PRO A 418 2.63 -25.83 -19.03
C PRO A 418 2.67 -24.80 -20.19
N THR A 419 2.05 -23.63 -19.98
CA THR A 419 2.06 -22.50 -20.93
C THR A 419 3.33 -21.68 -20.79
N ASN A 420 3.69 -20.89 -21.81
CA ASN A 420 4.89 -20.04 -21.73
C ASN A 420 4.74 -18.96 -20.66
N TYR A 421 3.57 -18.33 -20.53
CA TYR A 421 3.33 -17.33 -19.48
C TYR A 421 3.32 -17.87 -18.04
N ASN A 422 3.40 -19.20 -17.86
CA ASN A 422 3.54 -19.83 -16.55
C ASN A 422 5.01 -20.16 -16.21
N GLN A 423 5.95 -19.96 -17.13
CA GLN A 423 7.38 -20.15 -16.87
C GLN A 423 7.87 -19.13 -15.83
N SER A 424 8.82 -19.55 -14.98
CA SER A 424 9.31 -18.79 -13.83
C SER A 424 10.82 -18.97 -13.70
N GLY A 425 11.48 -18.22 -12.81
CA GLY A 425 12.95 -18.26 -12.69
C GLY A 425 13.61 -17.18 -13.53
N SER A 426 14.89 -16.91 -13.28
CA SER A 426 15.65 -15.86 -13.97
C SER A 426 16.00 -16.23 -15.41
N GLU A 427 16.01 -17.53 -15.74
CA GLU A 427 16.23 -18.04 -17.08
C GLU A 427 15.12 -17.69 -18.09
N ASN A 428 13.95 -17.27 -17.59
CA ASN A 428 12.81 -16.83 -18.38
C ASN A 428 12.62 -15.29 -18.31
N GLU A 429 13.61 -14.57 -17.81
CA GLU A 429 13.65 -13.11 -17.79
C GLU A 429 14.09 -12.58 -19.15
N ILE A 430 13.36 -11.60 -19.67
CA ILE A 430 13.62 -11.01 -20.99
C ILE A 430 14.17 -9.59 -20.86
N PRO A 431 15.07 -9.15 -21.76
CA PRO A 431 15.56 -7.78 -21.76
C PRO A 431 14.48 -6.81 -22.29
N VAL A 432 14.26 -5.72 -21.58
CA VAL A 432 13.28 -4.68 -21.93
C VAL A 432 13.87 -3.31 -21.64
N ASN A 433 13.74 -2.36 -22.56
CA ASN A 433 13.93 -0.96 -22.23
C ASN A 433 12.63 -0.39 -21.66
N ILE A 434 12.70 0.18 -20.47
CA ILE A 434 11.60 0.95 -19.87
C ILE A 434 11.81 2.45 -20.14
N GLN A 435 10.72 3.14 -20.48
CA GLN A 435 10.62 4.60 -20.41
C GLN A 435 9.41 4.98 -19.56
N VAL A 436 9.59 5.92 -18.63
CA VAL A 436 8.49 6.49 -17.83
C VAL A 436 8.34 7.96 -18.21
N PHE A 437 7.11 8.36 -18.50
CA PHE A 437 6.76 9.74 -18.80
C PHE A 437 5.85 10.31 -17.72
N GLU A 438 6.14 11.53 -17.32
CA GLU A 438 5.33 12.32 -16.40
C GLU A 438 4.94 13.64 -17.04
N LYS A 439 3.65 13.97 -16.97
CA LYS A 439 3.11 15.23 -17.54
C LYS A 439 3.57 15.45 -18.99
N GLY A 440 3.66 14.35 -19.75
CA GLY A 440 4.04 14.33 -21.16
C GLY A 440 5.54 14.33 -21.48
N LYS A 441 6.43 14.35 -20.47
CA LYS A 441 7.89 14.40 -20.67
C LYS A 441 8.55 13.11 -20.18
N LEU A 442 9.64 12.71 -20.83
CA LEU A 442 10.45 11.59 -20.37
C LEU A 442 11.07 11.92 -19.01
N ALA A 443 10.77 11.10 -18.00
CA ALA A 443 11.24 11.27 -16.63
C ALA A 443 12.29 10.21 -16.25
N TYR A 444 12.19 9.00 -16.80
CA TYR A 444 13.13 7.92 -16.55
C TYR A 444 13.26 7.00 -17.77
N THR A 445 14.46 6.46 -17.99
CA THR A 445 14.69 5.35 -18.92
C THR A 445 15.79 4.43 -18.39
N GLY A 446 15.68 3.14 -18.67
CA GLY A 446 16.68 2.15 -18.29
C GLY A 446 16.44 0.81 -18.98
N ASP A 447 17.49 0.00 -19.09
CA ASP A 447 17.40 -1.38 -19.56
C ASP A 447 17.28 -2.32 -18.35
N VAL A 448 16.23 -3.14 -18.35
CA VAL A 448 15.82 -3.99 -17.22
C VAL A 448 15.40 -5.37 -17.69
N GLY A 449 15.39 -6.33 -16.76
CA GLY A 449 14.77 -7.63 -16.97
C GLY A 449 13.26 -7.56 -16.74
N ALA A 450 12.47 -8.36 -17.47
CA ALA A 450 11.03 -8.46 -17.26
C ALA A 450 10.54 -9.91 -17.19
N ARG A 451 9.57 -10.17 -16.30
CA ARG A 451 8.87 -11.47 -16.19
C ARG A 451 7.37 -11.29 -15.95
N ILE A 452 6.57 -12.27 -16.38
CA ILE A 452 5.17 -12.35 -15.99
C ILE A 452 5.07 -12.61 -14.48
N SER A 453 4.18 -11.88 -13.81
CA SER A 453 3.96 -11.91 -12.36
C SER A 453 2.54 -12.36 -12.01
N GLY A 454 2.36 -12.88 -10.80
CA GLY A 454 1.10 -13.43 -10.29
C GLY A 454 1.10 -14.96 -10.22
N ASN A 455 -0.01 -15.54 -9.76
CA ASN A 455 -0.22 -16.98 -9.70
C ASN A 455 -1.42 -17.41 -10.56
N TRP A 456 -2.63 -17.01 -10.19
CA TRP A 456 -3.82 -17.25 -11.02
C TRP A 456 -3.96 -16.22 -12.15
N SER A 457 -3.68 -14.95 -11.85
CA SER A 457 -3.88 -13.82 -12.77
C SER A 457 -2.96 -13.79 -13.99
N ARG A 458 -1.85 -14.55 -13.99
CA ARG A 458 -1.02 -14.77 -15.18
C ARG A 458 -1.76 -15.52 -16.29
N GLY A 459 -2.87 -16.20 -15.97
CA GLY A 459 -3.77 -16.81 -16.95
C GLY A 459 -4.58 -15.78 -17.74
N TYR A 460 -4.80 -14.57 -17.22
CA TYR A 460 -5.60 -13.54 -17.89
C TYR A 460 -4.91 -12.95 -19.12
N ALA A 461 -5.71 -12.39 -20.03
CA ALA A 461 -5.20 -11.74 -21.24
C ALA A 461 -4.34 -10.51 -20.91
N GLN A 462 -4.74 -9.72 -19.92
CA GLN A 462 -3.90 -8.67 -19.34
C GLN A 462 -3.10 -9.29 -18.20
N LYS A 463 -1.77 -9.29 -18.30
CA LYS A 463 -0.88 -9.90 -17.30
C LYS A 463 -0.17 -8.82 -16.50
N SER A 464 0.12 -9.12 -15.24
CA SER A 464 1.07 -8.33 -14.46
C SER A 464 2.50 -8.61 -14.95
N ILE A 465 3.35 -7.60 -14.96
CA ILE A 465 4.75 -7.69 -15.40
C ILE A 465 5.63 -7.17 -14.27
N ARG A 466 6.60 -7.96 -13.81
CA ARG A 466 7.63 -7.50 -12.87
C ARG A 466 8.89 -7.14 -13.63
N LEU A 467 9.42 -5.97 -13.32
CA LEU A 467 10.67 -5.43 -13.83
C LEU A 467 11.77 -5.62 -12.79
N TYR A 468 12.97 -5.96 -13.23
CA TYR A 468 14.14 -6.25 -12.39
C TYR A 468 15.33 -5.44 -12.89
N ALA A 469 15.91 -4.63 -12.01
CA ALA A 469 17.18 -3.96 -12.23
C ALA A 469 18.30 -4.99 -12.02
N ARG A 470 19.18 -5.16 -13.01
CA ARG A 470 20.33 -6.07 -12.94
C ARG A 470 21.46 -5.53 -13.80
N SER A 471 22.68 -5.69 -13.29
CA SER A 471 23.92 -5.35 -14.01
C SER A 471 24.09 -6.05 -15.36
N GLU A 472 23.37 -7.16 -15.60
CA GLU A 472 23.38 -7.84 -16.90
C GLU A 472 22.56 -7.13 -17.99
N TYR A 473 21.64 -6.23 -17.60
CA TYR A 473 20.80 -5.45 -18.51
C TYR A 473 21.17 -3.97 -18.51
N GLY A 474 21.45 -3.40 -17.34
CA GLY A 474 21.69 -1.97 -17.12
C GLY A 474 22.13 -1.73 -15.68
N ASP A 475 21.65 -0.67 -15.02
CA ASP A 475 21.93 -0.44 -13.61
C ASP A 475 21.34 -1.56 -12.71
N SER A 476 22.01 -1.86 -11.60
CA SER A 476 21.51 -2.84 -10.61
C SER A 476 20.33 -2.34 -9.78
N ASP A 477 20.00 -1.05 -9.89
CA ASP A 477 18.86 -0.40 -9.26
C ASP A 477 18.24 0.61 -10.23
N MET A 478 16.91 0.69 -10.28
CA MET A 478 16.21 1.78 -10.94
C MET A 478 16.15 2.98 -10.00
N LYS A 479 17.07 3.94 -10.16
CA LYS A 479 17.14 5.21 -9.40
C LYS A 479 16.04 6.19 -9.89
N TYR A 480 14.78 5.92 -9.53
CA TYR A 480 13.63 6.76 -9.85
C TYR A 480 12.47 6.58 -8.87
N GLU A 481 11.77 7.67 -8.56
CA GLU A 481 10.58 7.71 -7.69
C GLU A 481 9.34 7.12 -8.40
N PHE A 482 9.28 5.80 -8.50
CA PHE A 482 8.12 5.12 -9.09
C PHE A 482 6.83 5.33 -8.30
N ILE A 483 6.92 5.45 -6.97
CA ILE A 483 5.79 5.67 -6.06
C ILE A 483 6.00 7.01 -5.37
N GLU A 484 5.08 7.96 -5.59
CA GLU A 484 5.22 9.33 -5.11
C GLU A 484 5.12 9.40 -3.57
N GLY A 485 6.09 10.07 -2.94
CA GLY A 485 6.08 10.32 -1.50
C GLY A 485 6.30 9.09 -0.62
N LEU A 486 6.89 8.02 -1.17
CA LEU A 486 7.23 6.83 -0.40
C LEU A 486 8.43 7.12 0.52
N GLU A 487 8.30 6.82 1.81
CA GLU A 487 9.31 7.09 2.83
C GLU A 487 9.59 5.86 3.70
N ASP A 488 10.82 5.76 4.20
CA ASP A 488 11.23 4.78 5.21
C ASP A 488 10.72 5.18 6.63
N ILE A 489 10.95 4.32 7.62
CA ILE A 489 10.54 4.60 9.01
C ILE A 489 11.20 5.86 9.63
N ASN A 490 12.26 6.38 9.02
CA ASN A 490 13.01 7.56 9.47
C ASN A 490 12.61 8.83 8.69
N GLY A 491 11.67 8.73 7.73
CA GLY A 491 11.23 9.82 6.87
C GLY A 491 12.18 10.12 5.72
N ASN A 492 13.07 9.19 5.35
CA ASN A 492 13.87 9.31 4.14
C ASN A 492 13.08 8.82 2.93
N SER A 493 13.18 9.53 1.82
CA SER A 493 12.55 9.14 0.55
C SER A 493 13.08 7.79 0.07
N ILE A 494 12.17 6.92 -0.40
CA ILE A 494 12.49 5.68 -1.12
C ILE A 494 12.32 5.96 -2.61
N ASP A 495 13.42 6.25 -3.28
CA ASP A 495 13.50 6.68 -4.69
C ASP A 495 14.36 5.75 -5.56
N LYS A 496 14.69 4.56 -5.05
CA LYS A 496 15.41 3.52 -5.77
C LYS A 496 14.73 2.17 -5.59
N PHE A 497 14.67 1.39 -6.66
CA PHE A 497 14.01 0.08 -6.66
C PHE A 497 14.82 -0.93 -7.46
N ASP A 498 15.11 -2.07 -6.87
CA ASP A 498 15.70 -3.22 -7.58
C ASP A 498 14.63 -3.97 -8.39
N LYS A 499 13.36 -3.89 -7.98
CA LYS A 499 12.22 -4.45 -8.70
C LYS A 499 10.94 -3.65 -8.48
N VAL A 500 10.14 -3.53 -9.53
CA VAL A 500 8.77 -2.98 -9.46
C VAL A 500 7.82 -3.89 -10.23
N THR A 501 6.57 -4.02 -9.77
CA THR A 501 5.55 -4.80 -10.45
C THR A 501 4.51 -3.88 -11.07
N LEU A 502 4.36 -3.92 -12.39
CA LEU A 502 3.18 -3.40 -13.07
C LEU A 502 2.04 -4.39 -12.83
N ARG A 503 1.23 -4.14 -11.80
CA ARG A 503 0.11 -5.01 -11.37
C ARG A 503 -1.17 -4.63 -12.10
N ASN A 504 -1.81 -5.62 -12.72
CA ASN A 504 -3.05 -5.47 -13.50
C ASN A 504 -4.34 -5.43 -12.65
N GLY A 505 -4.24 -5.38 -11.31
CA GLY A 505 -5.40 -5.57 -10.42
C GLY A 505 -5.63 -7.01 -9.96
N GLY A 506 -4.82 -7.97 -10.41
CA GLY A 506 -4.87 -9.37 -9.98
C GLY A 506 -6.21 -10.04 -10.31
N THR A 507 -6.89 -10.61 -9.33
CA THR A 507 -8.21 -11.24 -9.50
C THR A 507 -9.29 -10.21 -9.87
N ASP A 508 -9.14 -8.95 -9.44
CA ASP A 508 -10.07 -7.84 -9.70
C ASP A 508 -9.85 -7.19 -11.09
N ASN A 509 -8.98 -7.75 -11.96
CA ASN A 509 -8.68 -7.20 -13.30
C ASN A 509 -9.88 -7.22 -14.27
N GLN A 510 -10.93 -7.97 -13.97
CA GLN A 510 -12.16 -7.98 -14.77
C GLN A 510 -13.24 -7.10 -14.15
N LEU A 511 -12.95 -6.35 -13.09
CA LEU A 511 -13.93 -5.56 -12.35
C LEU A 511 -13.37 -4.15 -12.09
N LEU A 512 -12.94 -3.86 -10.86
CA LEU A 512 -12.58 -2.50 -10.43
C LEU A 512 -11.13 -2.14 -10.71
N HIS A 513 -10.23 -3.12 -10.92
CA HIS A 513 -8.77 -2.99 -11.03
C HIS A 513 -8.04 -2.38 -9.80
N PHE A 514 -8.75 -1.74 -8.87
CA PHE A 514 -8.15 -0.99 -7.77
C PHE A 514 -8.53 -1.50 -6.38
N ARG A 515 -9.32 -2.57 -6.26
CA ARG A 515 -9.83 -3.07 -4.97
C ARG A 515 -8.73 -3.29 -3.92
N ASP A 516 -7.63 -3.89 -4.33
CA ASP A 516 -6.47 -4.12 -3.46
C ASP A 516 -5.84 -2.81 -2.98
N MET A 517 -5.44 -1.91 -3.89
CA MET A 517 -4.89 -0.58 -3.53
C MET A 517 -5.83 0.23 -2.64
N PHE A 518 -7.12 0.21 -2.96
CA PHE A 518 -8.13 0.93 -2.20
C PHE A 518 -8.17 0.48 -0.74
N ILE A 519 -8.14 -0.83 -0.49
CA ILE A 519 -8.17 -1.39 0.87
C ILE A 519 -6.82 -1.17 1.58
N GLN A 520 -5.69 -1.35 0.88
CA GLN A 520 -4.34 -1.08 1.39
C GLN A 520 -4.26 0.35 1.95
N GLU A 521 -4.66 1.35 1.16
CA GLU A 521 -4.60 2.74 1.59
C GLU A 521 -5.62 3.10 2.67
N LEU A 522 -6.75 2.38 2.79
CA LEU A 522 -7.68 2.58 3.91
C LEU A 522 -7.07 2.16 5.24
N CYS A 523 -6.07 1.26 5.22
CA CYS A 523 -5.45 0.67 6.40
C CYS A 523 -4.00 1.12 6.65
N ALA A 524 -3.51 2.11 5.88
CA ALA A 524 -2.12 2.58 5.93
C ALA A 524 -1.66 3.15 7.28
N ASP A 525 -2.59 3.52 8.16
CA ASP A 525 -2.31 4.04 9.51
C ASP A 525 -2.12 2.95 10.58
N ARG A 526 -2.35 1.68 10.23
CA ARG A 526 -2.30 0.52 11.13
C ARG A 526 -0.88 0.00 11.37
N ALA A 527 -0.72 -1.00 12.23
CA ALA A 527 0.59 -1.52 12.63
C ALA A 527 1.18 -2.53 11.64
N MET A 528 0.39 -2.94 10.65
CA MET A 528 0.79 -3.82 9.57
C MET A 528 1.51 -3.05 8.48
N ASP A 529 2.47 -3.71 7.83
CA ASP A 529 3.03 -3.21 6.58
C ASP A 529 1.96 -3.27 5.48
N ILE A 530 1.81 -2.17 4.74
CA ILE A 530 1.01 -2.12 3.53
C ILE A 530 1.90 -2.23 2.30
N GLN A 531 1.29 -2.51 1.14
CA GLN A 531 1.98 -2.46 -0.14
C GLN A 531 1.55 -1.19 -0.89
N ALA A 532 2.46 -0.23 -1.05
CA ALA A 532 2.23 1.01 -1.76
C ALA A 532 2.11 0.81 -3.27
N GLY A 533 1.58 1.82 -3.96
CA GLY A 533 1.46 1.79 -5.41
C GLY A 533 1.03 3.09 -6.05
N GLU A 534 1.39 3.25 -7.32
CA GLU A 534 1.12 4.43 -8.13
C GLU A 534 0.38 4.03 -9.43
N PRO A 535 -0.72 4.69 -9.83
CA PRO A 535 -1.38 4.41 -11.10
C PRO A 535 -0.49 4.73 -12.31
N CYS A 536 -0.54 3.87 -13.33
CA CYS A 536 0.10 4.13 -14.60
C CYS A 536 -0.69 3.58 -15.80
N THR A 537 -0.45 4.15 -16.98
CA THR A 537 -0.82 3.50 -18.25
C THR A 537 0.37 2.81 -18.87
N LEU A 538 0.20 1.59 -19.36
CA LEU A 538 1.25 0.82 -20.03
C LEU A 538 1.07 0.83 -21.55
N PHE A 539 2.17 1.01 -22.27
CA PHE A 539 2.34 0.73 -23.69
C PHE A 539 3.42 -0.35 -23.86
N ILE A 540 3.19 -1.32 -24.74
CA ILE A 540 4.16 -2.35 -25.11
C ILE A 540 4.44 -2.22 -26.60
N ASP A 541 5.71 -2.01 -26.96
CA ASP A 541 6.18 -1.75 -28.33
C ASP A 541 5.31 -0.71 -29.05
N GLY A 542 4.94 0.33 -28.30
CA GLY A 542 4.14 1.45 -28.78
C GLY A 542 2.63 1.23 -28.79
N GLU A 543 2.07 0.06 -28.49
CA GLU A 543 0.61 -0.13 -28.43
C GLU A 543 0.06 -0.04 -27.00
N PHE A 544 -1.02 0.72 -26.81
CA PHE A 544 -1.68 0.85 -25.52
C PHE A 544 -2.05 -0.54 -25.00
N TRP A 545 -1.59 -0.85 -23.79
CA TRP A 545 -1.78 -2.14 -23.15
C TRP A 545 -2.86 -2.09 -22.06
N GLY A 546 -2.95 -1.00 -21.31
CA GLY A 546 -4.00 -0.81 -20.31
C GLY A 546 -3.56 -0.01 -19.08
N PHE A 547 -4.47 0.06 -18.12
CA PHE A 547 -4.26 0.58 -16.77
C PHE A 547 -3.59 -0.45 -15.88
N TYR A 548 -2.64 0.02 -15.06
CA TYR A 548 -1.87 -0.76 -14.10
C TYR A 548 -1.61 0.09 -12.85
N PHE A 549 -1.27 -0.56 -11.75
CA PHE A 549 -0.53 0.07 -10.66
C PHE A 549 0.93 -0.37 -10.71
N ILE A 550 1.87 0.57 -10.59
CA ILE A 550 3.26 0.28 -10.26
C ILE A 550 3.30 -0.02 -8.77
N ARG A 551 3.70 -1.23 -8.38
CA ARG A 551 3.74 -1.70 -6.99
C ARG A 551 5.15 -2.04 -6.59
N GLU A 552 5.51 -1.68 -5.36
CA GLU A 552 6.68 -2.25 -4.70
C GLU A 552 6.48 -3.76 -4.49
N LYS A 553 7.57 -4.49 -4.25
CA LYS A 553 7.51 -5.92 -3.92
C LYS A 553 7.86 -6.09 -2.45
N GLN A 554 6.93 -6.61 -1.66
CA GLN A 554 7.20 -7.05 -0.29
C GLN A 554 8.06 -8.32 -0.31
N ASP A 555 9.34 -8.17 0.00
CA ASP A 555 10.37 -9.19 0.26
C ASP A 555 11.45 -8.63 1.20
N THR A 556 12.65 -9.23 1.22
CA THR A 556 13.74 -8.79 2.08
C THR A 556 14.30 -7.41 1.67
N ASP A 557 14.26 -7.05 0.38
CA ASP A 557 14.64 -5.70 -0.10
C ASP A 557 13.61 -4.63 0.34
N TYR A 558 12.32 -4.98 0.47
CA TYR A 558 11.32 -4.11 1.10
C TYR A 558 11.69 -3.81 2.56
N VAL A 559 12.09 -4.84 3.32
CA VAL A 559 12.46 -4.64 4.73
C VAL A 559 13.71 -3.76 4.84
N GLU A 560 14.68 -3.93 3.96
CA GLU A 560 15.86 -3.06 3.89
C GLU A 560 15.51 -1.61 3.57
N SER A 561 14.73 -1.38 2.51
CA SER A 561 14.34 -0.03 2.08
C SER A 561 13.45 0.70 3.08
N HIS A 562 12.54 0.00 3.78
CA HIS A 562 11.61 0.62 4.73
C HIS A 562 12.16 0.71 6.15
N TYR A 563 12.98 -0.25 6.60
CA TYR A 563 13.42 -0.36 7.99
C TYR A 563 14.94 -0.19 8.20
N GLY A 564 15.73 -0.16 7.12
CA GLY A 564 17.20 -0.09 7.19
C GLY A 564 17.85 -1.38 7.72
N ILE A 565 17.12 -2.50 7.74
CA ILE A 565 17.62 -3.80 8.18
C ILE A 565 18.18 -4.53 6.96
N ASP A 566 19.47 -4.86 6.97
CA ASP A 566 20.13 -5.63 5.90
C ASP A 566 19.28 -6.82 5.48
N LYS A 567 18.97 -6.93 4.20
CA LYS A 567 18.11 -7.99 3.64
C LYS A 567 18.59 -9.40 3.97
N ASN A 568 19.90 -9.62 4.13
CA ASN A 568 20.48 -10.90 4.53
C ASN A 568 20.25 -11.21 6.02
N ASN A 569 19.93 -10.18 6.83
CA ASN A 569 19.53 -10.31 8.21
C ASN A 569 17.99 -10.40 8.37
N VAL A 570 17.25 -10.81 7.35
CA VAL A 570 15.79 -10.97 7.42
C VAL A 570 15.40 -12.44 7.21
N THR A 571 14.44 -12.92 7.99
CA THR A 571 13.73 -14.17 7.69
C THR A 571 12.30 -13.82 7.29
N PHE A 572 11.88 -14.28 6.11
CA PHE A 572 10.65 -13.87 5.44
C PHE A 572 9.78 -15.09 5.11
N ILE A 573 8.55 -15.10 5.58
CA ILE A 573 7.57 -16.17 5.36
C ILE A 573 6.42 -15.61 4.53
N LYS A 574 6.03 -16.34 3.48
CA LYS A 574 4.92 -15.98 2.61
C LYS A 574 4.02 -17.18 2.38
N ASN A 575 2.71 -17.02 2.60
CA ASN A 575 1.70 -18.06 2.38
C ASN A 575 2.04 -19.41 3.05
N GLY A 576 2.69 -19.37 4.22
CA GLY A 576 3.12 -20.59 4.93
C GLY A 576 4.30 -21.31 4.28
N GLU A 577 5.17 -20.60 3.56
CA GLU A 577 6.45 -21.10 3.07
C GLU A 577 7.58 -20.12 3.40
N LEU A 578 8.78 -20.65 3.62
CA LEU A 578 9.98 -19.85 3.77
C LEU A 578 10.36 -19.27 2.40
N ASP A 579 10.17 -17.96 2.24
CA ASP A 579 10.53 -17.23 1.01
C ASP A 579 12.03 -16.91 1.01
N ASP A 580 12.55 -16.44 2.15
CA ASP A 580 13.99 -16.12 2.33
C ASP A 580 14.42 -16.22 3.82
N GLY A 581 15.72 -16.41 4.07
CA GLY A 581 16.35 -16.38 5.39
C GLY A 581 16.47 -17.73 6.10
N SER A 582 16.33 -17.73 7.43
CA SER A 582 16.74 -18.85 8.28
C SER A 582 15.71 -19.98 8.37
N SER A 583 16.06 -21.15 7.82
CA SER A 583 15.26 -22.38 8.00
C SER A 583 15.11 -22.84 9.47
N ALA A 584 16.00 -22.39 10.36
CA ALA A 584 15.89 -22.68 11.80
C ALA A 584 14.79 -21.84 12.45
N LEU A 585 14.77 -20.52 12.19
CA LEU A 585 13.73 -19.62 12.69
C LEU A 585 12.36 -19.97 12.12
N ASP A 586 12.32 -20.40 10.86
CA ASP A 586 11.13 -20.97 10.23
C ASP A 586 10.56 -22.18 11.01
N ARG A 587 11.41 -23.12 11.45
CA ARG A 587 10.98 -24.23 12.33
C ARG A 587 10.49 -23.74 13.69
N GLU A 588 11.24 -22.83 14.32
CA GLU A 588 10.89 -22.28 15.63
C GLU A 588 9.54 -21.55 15.59
N TYR A 589 9.25 -20.84 14.50
CA TYR A 589 7.98 -20.14 14.35
C TYR A 589 6.80 -21.11 14.23
N ARG A 590 6.91 -22.16 13.40
CA ARG A 590 5.89 -23.22 13.35
C ARG A 590 5.68 -23.89 14.70
N ASP A 591 6.74 -24.12 15.44
CA ASP A 591 6.67 -24.74 16.77
C ASP A 591 6.04 -23.80 17.81
N LEU A 592 6.30 -22.49 17.71
CA LEU A 592 5.61 -21.45 18.49
C LEU A 592 4.11 -21.47 18.22
N LEU A 593 3.66 -21.44 16.96
CA LEU A 593 2.23 -21.44 16.61
C LEU A 593 1.53 -22.70 17.13
N LYS A 594 2.13 -23.88 16.96
CA LYS A 594 1.59 -25.16 17.47
C LYS A 594 1.53 -25.21 18.99
N TRP A 595 2.56 -24.72 19.67
CA TRP A 595 2.58 -24.63 21.13
C TRP A 595 1.50 -23.66 21.63
N ALA A 596 1.43 -22.47 21.04
CA ALA A 596 0.49 -21.43 21.43
C ALA A 596 -0.98 -21.82 21.16
N ALA A 597 -1.23 -22.71 20.21
CA ALA A 597 -2.55 -23.30 19.97
C ALA A 597 -3.09 -24.18 21.12
N THR A 598 -2.24 -24.65 22.04
CA THR A 598 -2.64 -25.59 23.10
C THR A 598 -2.19 -25.21 24.51
N ALA A 599 -1.27 -24.25 24.65
CA ALA A 599 -0.83 -23.76 25.94
C ALA A 599 -1.95 -23.00 26.68
N ASP A 600 -1.90 -22.94 28.01
CA ASP A 600 -2.86 -22.16 28.82
C ASP A 600 -2.58 -20.67 28.69
N MET A 601 -3.39 -19.97 27.89
CA MET A 601 -3.25 -18.52 27.64
C MET A 601 -3.83 -17.64 28.75
N THR A 602 -4.54 -18.21 29.73
CA THR A 602 -4.92 -17.46 30.95
C THR A 602 -3.70 -17.15 31.83
N ASN A 603 -2.57 -17.81 31.58
CA ASN A 603 -1.29 -17.53 32.23
C ASN A 603 -0.53 -16.41 31.51
N ASP A 604 -0.33 -15.29 32.19
CA ASP A 604 0.38 -14.11 31.67
C ASP A 604 1.79 -14.40 31.14
N SER A 605 2.51 -15.39 31.69
CA SER A 605 3.84 -15.74 31.19
C SER A 605 3.80 -16.43 29.82
N ASN A 606 2.76 -17.24 29.57
CA ASN A 606 2.57 -17.87 28.26
C ASN A 606 2.15 -16.83 27.23
N TYR A 607 1.22 -15.94 27.59
CA TYR A 607 0.83 -14.82 26.74
C TYR A 607 2.03 -13.91 26.42
N LYS A 608 2.82 -13.54 27.44
CA LYS A 608 4.04 -12.74 27.25
C LYS A 608 5.01 -13.41 26.28
N LYS A 609 5.19 -14.73 26.34
CA LYS A 609 6.06 -15.45 25.39
C LYS A 609 5.60 -15.27 23.94
N VAL A 610 4.29 -15.20 23.68
CA VAL A 610 3.74 -14.88 22.36
C VAL A 610 4.07 -13.44 21.99
N CYS A 611 3.82 -12.46 22.87
CA CYS A 611 4.13 -11.05 22.64
C CYS A 611 5.63 -10.74 22.47
N ASP A 612 6.50 -11.53 23.09
CA ASP A 612 7.95 -11.43 22.93
C ASP A 612 8.43 -12.00 21.59
N SER A 613 7.60 -12.82 20.93
CA SER A 613 7.93 -13.48 19.66
C SER A 613 7.23 -12.89 18.45
N ILE A 614 6.06 -12.27 18.65
CA ILE A 614 5.19 -11.72 17.60
C ILE A 614 4.85 -10.28 17.99
N ASP A 615 4.93 -9.37 17.03
CA ASP A 615 4.31 -8.05 17.17
C ASP A 615 2.79 -8.24 17.19
N ILE A 616 2.24 -8.26 18.41
CA ILE A 616 0.85 -8.63 18.63
C ILE A 616 -0.13 -7.63 18.01
N GLN A 617 0.26 -6.37 17.83
CA GLN A 617 -0.60 -5.38 17.18
C GLN A 617 -0.72 -5.66 15.69
N SER A 618 0.41 -5.91 15.01
CA SER A 618 0.37 -6.28 13.59
C SER A 618 -0.53 -7.51 13.39
N PHE A 619 -0.37 -8.55 14.22
CA PHE A 619 -1.23 -9.74 14.16
C PHE A 619 -2.72 -9.42 14.36
N ILE A 620 -3.07 -8.62 15.36
CA ILE A 620 -4.45 -8.20 15.63
C ILE A 620 -5.03 -7.42 14.44
N ASP A 621 -4.26 -6.48 13.89
CA ASP A 621 -4.69 -5.65 12.76
C ASP A 621 -4.91 -6.50 11.51
N MET A 622 -4.01 -7.45 11.21
CA MET A 622 -4.18 -8.42 10.11
C MET A 622 -5.50 -9.19 10.24
N VAL A 623 -5.71 -9.86 11.37
CA VAL A 623 -6.90 -10.70 11.59
C VAL A 623 -8.16 -9.84 11.53
N THR A 624 -8.12 -8.63 12.08
CA THR A 624 -9.24 -7.70 12.03
C THR A 624 -9.58 -7.30 10.60
N ILE A 625 -8.60 -6.84 9.83
CA ILE A 625 -8.82 -6.35 8.46
C ILE A 625 -9.30 -7.49 7.56
N GLU A 626 -8.59 -8.62 7.54
CA GLU A 626 -8.89 -9.76 6.67
C GLU A 626 -10.28 -10.34 6.93
N THR A 627 -10.65 -10.47 8.20
CA THR A 627 -11.99 -10.92 8.57
C THR A 627 -13.04 -9.84 8.34
N TYR A 628 -12.71 -8.54 8.46
CA TYR A 628 -13.65 -7.46 8.18
C TYR A 628 -13.99 -7.39 6.69
N ILE A 629 -13.01 -7.51 5.79
CA ILE A 629 -13.19 -7.45 4.33
C ILE A 629 -13.64 -8.79 3.71
N ASN A 630 -13.71 -9.87 4.49
CA ASN A 630 -14.02 -11.22 4.00
C ASN A 630 -13.09 -11.68 2.87
N ASN A 631 -11.78 -11.60 3.08
CA ASN A 631 -10.82 -12.15 2.14
C ASN A 631 -10.88 -13.69 2.16
N THR A 632 -11.36 -14.25 1.07
CA THR A 632 -11.72 -15.67 1.00
C THR A 632 -10.49 -16.58 0.91
N ASP A 633 -9.41 -16.11 0.29
CA ASP A 633 -8.16 -16.86 0.13
C ASP A 633 -7.30 -16.87 1.41
N TRP A 634 -7.61 -15.96 2.35
CA TRP A 634 -6.98 -15.89 3.66
C TRP A 634 -7.64 -16.78 4.72
N ALA A 635 -8.99 -16.77 4.82
CA ALA A 635 -9.67 -17.35 5.99
C ALA A 635 -10.59 -18.55 5.76
N THR A 636 -11.03 -18.90 4.54
CA THR A 636 -12.16 -19.85 4.41
C THR A 636 -11.77 -21.24 3.93
N ASP A 637 -10.99 -21.32 2.87
CA ASP A 637 -10.63 -22.60 2.22
C ASP A 637 -9.13 -22.88 2.26
N TYR A 638 -8.34 -21.83 2.45
CA TYR A 638 -6.89 -21.82 2.42
C TYR A 638 -6.37 -20.96 3.57
N MET A 639 -5.05 -20.79 3.59
CA MET A 639 -4.37 -19.83 4.44
C MET A 639 -3.25 -19.20 3.64
N ASN A 640 -3.67 -18.57 2.54
CA ASN A 640 -2.86 -17.78 1.65
C ASN A 640 -3.01 -16.30 2.02
N ASN A 641 -2.42 -15.43 1.21
CA ASN A 641 -2.53 -13.99 1.27
C ASN A 641 -2.08 -13.39 2.61
N TRP A 642 -1.01 -13.95 3.18
CA TRP A 642 -0.36 -13.39 4.36
C TRP A 642 1.16 -13.50 4.25
N ILE A 643 1.82 -12.53 4.84
CA ILE A 643 3.28 -12.45 4.93
C ILE A 643 3.65 -12.16 6.38
N SER A 644 4.78 -12.72 6.83
CA SER A 644 5.42 -12.27 8.06
C SER A 644 6.93 -12.25 7.93
N TRP A 645 7.57 -11.30 8.59
CA TRP A 645 9.02 -11.16 8.59
C TRP A 645 9.56 -10.89 10.00
N ARG A 646 10.85 -11.13 10.20
CA ARG A 646 11.60 -10.67 11.38
C ARG A 646 13.08 -10.50 11.05
N ALA A 647 13.79 -9.70 11.84
CA ALA A 647 15.24 -9.76 11.89
C ALA A 647 15.71 -11.16 12.34
N THR A 648 16.66 -11.72 11.58
CA THR A 648 17.27 -13.03 11.85
C THR A 648 18.13 -12.95 13.11
N THR A 649 18.99 -11.94 13.18
CA THR A 649 19.81 -11.60 14.34
C THR A 649 19.36 -10.25 14.87
N PRO A 650 18.79 -10.18 16.09
CA PRO A 650 18.39 -8.92 16.66
C PRO A 650 19.56 -7.99 16.93
N ASP A 651 19.35 -6.69 16.76
CA ASP A 651 20.31 -5.64 17.14
C ASP A 651 19.59 -4.38 17.66
N ASP A 652 20.29 -3.55 18.43
CA ASP A 652 19.72 -2.37 19.10
C ASP A 652 19.77 -1.10 18.23
N THR A 653 20.17 -1.19 16.95
CA THR A 653 20.30 -0.02 16.07
C THR A 653 18.96 0.41 15.46
N CYS A 654 18.00 -0.52 15.37
CA CYS A 654 16.66 -0.31 14.84
C CYS A 654 15.60 -0.92 15.78
N ASP A 655 14.58 -0.15 16.15
CA ASP A 655 13.46 -0.62 17.00
C ASP A 655 12.72 -1.84 16.40
N TYR A 656 12.88 -2.09 15.10
CA TYR A 656 12.29 -3.19 14.35
C TYR A 656 13.21 -4.40 14.17
N SER A 657 14.48 -4.29 14.58
CA SER A 657 15.44 -5.41 14.67
C SER A 657 15.32 -6.17 16.01
N ASP A 658 14.15 -6.14 16.66
CA ASP A 658 13.92 -6.73 17.99
C ASP A 658 13.66 -8.25 17.99
N GLY A 659 13.73 -8.90 16.83
CA GLY A 659 13.50 -10.33 16.66
C GLY A 659 12.03 -10.77 16.72
N LYS A 660 11.07 -9.85 16.64
CA LYS A 660 9.65 -10.20 16.57
C LYS A 660 9.17 -10.44 15.14
N TRP A 661 8.29 -11.42 14.99
CA TRP A 661 7.52 -11.63 13.76
C TRP A 661 6.48 -10.53 13.59
N ARG A 662 6.56 -9.81 12.47
CA ARG A 662 5.62 -8.76 12.06
C ARG A 662 4.88 -9.22 10.82
N TYR A 663 3.58 -8.96 10.78
CA TYR A 663 2.74 -9.34 9.65
C TYR A 663 2.60 -8.20 8.64
N MET A 664 2.39 -8.55 7.37
CA MET A 664 2.12 -7.60 6.28
C MET A 664 0.80 -7.92 5.59
N LEU A 665 0.13 -6.88 5.10
CA LEU A 665 -1.14 -6.97 4.39
C LEU A 665 -0.86 -7.18 2.88
N TYR A 666 -1.40 -8.25 2.30
CA TYR A 666 -1.00 -8.72 0.97
C TYR A 666 -2.17 -9.35 0.22
N ASP A 667 -2.37 -8.94 -1.04
CA ASP A 667 -3.27 -9.59 -2.01
C ASP A 667 -4.76 -9.64 -1.57
N LEU A 668 -5.39 -8.46 -1.60
CA LEU A 668 -6.74 -8.23 -1.04
C LEU A 668 -7.85 -8.21 -2.09
N ASP A 669 -7.55 -8.56 -3.34
CA ASP A 669 -8.46 -8.41 -4.47
C ASP A 669 -9.61 -9.44 -4.49
N PHE A 670 -9.49 -10.55 -3.77
CA PHE A 670 -10.58 -11.54 -3.62
C PHE A 670 -11.38 -11.35 -2.31
N SER A 671 -11.90 -10.13 -2.13
CA SER A 671 -12.59 -9.68 -0.92
C SER A 671 -13.75 -8.73 -1.22
N ALA A 672 -14.52 -8.38 -0.19
CA ALA A 672 -15.50 -7.30 -0.18
C ALA A 672 -16.56 -7.36 -1.30
N ASP A 673 -17.31 -8.46 -1.34
CA ASP A 673 -18.34 -8.74 -2.35
C ASP A 673 -17.77 -8.85 -3.77
N TYR A 674 -16.63 -9.56 -3.89
CA TYR A 674 -16.12 -9.96 -5.19
C TYR A 674 -17.09 -10.96 -5.85
N PHE A 675 -17.41 -10.66 -7.11
CA PHE A 675 -18.46 -11.26 -7.95
C PHE A 675 -18.75 -12.76 -7.73
N ASP A 676 -20.03 -13.09 -7.52
CA ASP A 676 -20.62 -14.44 -7.42
C ASP A 676 -20.05 -15.39 -6.34
N ASP A 677 -19.23 -14.88 -5.40
CA ASP A 677 -18.76 -15.67 -4.25
C ASP A 677 -19.53 -15.34 -2.96
N ALA A 678 -20.33 -16.29 -2.48
CA ALA A 678 -21.10 -16.15 -1.24
C ALA A 678 -20.23 -15.89 0.02
N ARG A 679 -18.92 -16.16 -0.04
CA ARG A 679 -17.97 -15.98 1.06
C ARG A 679 -17.46 -14.55 1.16
N THR A 680 -17.46 -13.80 0.07
CA THR A 680 -17.01 -12.41 0.05
C THR A 680 -18.13 -11.43 0.42
N LEU A 681 -19.40 -11.88 0.42
CA LEU A 681 -20.59 -11.07 0.76
C LEU A 681 -20.49 -10.43 2.15
N ALA A 682 -21.08 -9.24 2.33
CA ALA A 682 -21.12 -8.53 3.61
C ALA A 682 -21.66 -9.38 4.77
N GLY A 683 -22.62 -10.27 4.45
CA GLY A 683 -23.25 -11.21 5.36
C GLY A 683 -22.36 -12.33 5.89
N PHE A 684 -21.22 -12.63 5.27
CA PHE A 684 -20.45 -13.81 5.62
C PHE A 684 -19.66 -13.63 6.94
N ASP A 685 -19.80 -14.58 7.88
CA ASP A 685 -19.19 -14.55 9.21
C ASP A 685 -17.77 -15.15 9.16
N THR A 686 -16.84 -14.47 8.50
CA THR A 686 -15.44 -14.91 8.40
C THR A 686 -14.79 -15.05 9.78
N LEU A 687 -15.07 -14.11 10.69
CA LEU A 687 -14.47 -14.06 12.02
C LEU A 687 -14.70 -15.34 12.83
N ASN A 688 -15.92 -15.90 12.81
CA ASN A 688 -16.23 -17.14 13.54
C ASN A 688 -16.09 -18.41 12.69
N ASN A 689 -15.70 -18.30 11.40
CA ASN A 689 -15.56 -19.43 10.48
C ASN A 689 -14.18 -19.46 9.76
N MET A 690 -13.14 -18.93 10.42
CA MET A 690 -11.76 -19.00 9.91
C MET A 690 -11.27 -20.45 9.72
N PHE A 691 -10.28 -20.62 8.85
CA PHE A 691 -9.80 -21.90 8.33
C PHE A 691 -9.21 -22.79 9.43
N THR A 692 -9.79 -23.98 9.59
CA THR A 692 -9.36 -24.96 10.61
C THR A 692 -8.65 -26.18 10.01
N GLY A 693 -8.23 -26.13 8.74
CA GLY A 693 -7.55 -27.24 8.09
C GLY A 693 -6.12 -27.46 8.57
N SER A 694 -5.53 -28.57 8.15
CA SER A 694 -4.15 -28.94 8.50
C SER A 694 -3.14 -28.17 7.66
N ASN A 695 -2.62 -27.07 8.20
CA ASN A 695 -1.48 -26.31 7.67
C ASN A 695 -0.47 -26.07 8.81
N PRO A 696 0.85 -26.27 8.59
CA PRO A 696 1.85 -26.13 9.64
C PRO A 696 2.01 -24.72 10.22
N TYR A 697 1.53 -23.68 9.52
CA TYR A 697 1.51 -22.27 9.96
C TYR A 697 0.11 -21.82 10.36
N ASN A 698 -0.80 -22.74 10.67
CA ASN A 698 -2.14 -22.36 11.10
C ASN A 698 -2.12 -21.59 12.41
N PHE A 699 -2.23 -20.27 12.32
CA PHE A 699 -2.34 -19.37 13.47
C PHE A 699 -3.77 -19.28 14.00
N VAL A 700 -4.80 -19.80 13.30
CA VAL A 700 -6.21 -19.72 13.73
C VAL A 700 -6.44 -20.40 15.08
N PRO A 701 -5.91 -21.62 15.35
CA PRO A 701 -5.98 -22.22 16.69
C PRO A 701 -5.29 -21.37 17.76
N MET A 702 -4.15 -20.75 17.45
CA MET A 702 -3.48 -19.82 18.37
C MET A 702 -4.36 -18.60 18.65
N PHE A 703 -4.95 -17.98 17.63
CA PHE A 703 -5.85 -16.84 17.77
C PHE A 703 -6.99 -17.13 18.75
N TYR A 704 -7.75 -18.21 18.52
CA TYR A 704 -8.88 -18.55 19.40
C TYR A 704 -8.41 -18.91 20.82
N ASN A 705 -7.22 -19.49 20.97
CA ASN A 705 -6.68 -19.76 22.30
C ASN A 705 -6.23 -18.47 23.01
N LEU A 706 -5.66 -17.50 22.29
CA LEU A 706 -5.30 -16.18 22.82
C LEU A 706 -6.52 -15.39 23.32
N MET A 707 -7.71 -15.61 22.75
CA MET A 707 -8.96 -15.01 23.24
C MET A 707 -9.29 -15.37 24.71
N ASN A 708 -8.69 -16.43 25.26
CA ASN A 708 -8.82 -16.77 26.68
C ASN A 708 -8.00 -15.85 27.60
N ASN A 709 -7.04 -15.09 27.06
CA ASN A 709 -6.29 -14.09 27.83
C ASN A 709 -7.08 -12.76 27.86
N GLU A 710 -7.37 -12.24 29.05
CA GLU A 710 -8.18 -11.02 29.21
C GLU A 710 -7.56 -9.80 28.52
N THR A 711 -6.23 -9.67 28.53
CA THR A 711 -5.52 -8.54 27.90
C THR A 711 -5.61 -8.62 26.39
N PHE A 712 -5.31 -9.79 25.80
CA PHE A 712 -5.43 -9.98 24.36
C PHE A 712 -6.87 -9.80 23.89
N SER A 713 -7.82 -10.42 24.58
CA SER A 713 -9.25 -10.33 24.29
C SER A 713 -9.70 -8.87 24.27
N LYS A 714 -9.47 -8.12 25.35
CA LYS A 714 -9.80 -6.68 25.38
C LYS A 714 -9.17 -5.91 24.21
N HIS A 715 -7.89 -6.15 23.93
CA HIS A 715 -7.16 -5.43 22.89
C HIS A 715 -7.67 -5.74 21.47
N PHE A 716 -8.04 -7.00 21.21
CA PHE A 716 -8.66 -7.41 19.95
C PHE A 716 -10.03 -6.75 19.78
N PHE A 717 -10.88 -6.70 20.82
CA PHE A 717 -12.17 -6.01 20.76
C PHE A 717 -12.00 -4.52 20.42
N GLU A 718 -11.08 -3.85 21.12
CA GLU A 718 -10.79 -2.42 20.91
C GLU A 718 -10.29 -2.17 19.48
N SER A 719 -9.30 -2.94 19.01
CA SER A 719 -8.77 -2.79 17.65
C SER A 719 -9.82 -3.06 16.57
N TYR A 720 -10.64 -4.11 16.75
CA TYR A 720 -11.70 -4.46 15.80
C TYR A 720 -12.76 -3.36 15.68
N THR A 721 -13.21 -2.84 16.82
CA THR A 721 -14.19 -1.75 16.86
C THR A 721 -13.62 -0.45 16.32
N GLU A 722 -12.34 -0.15 16.58
CA GLU A 722 -11.67 1.03 16.06
C GLU A 722 -11.51 0.98 14.53
N ILE A 723 -10.97 -0.11 13.98
CA ILE A 723 -10.78 -0.28 12.53
C ILE A 723 -12.12 -0.16 11.78
N MET A 724 -13.18 -0.77 12.31
CA MET A 724 -14.53 -0.63 11.77
C MET A 724 -15.03 0.82 11.78
N ARG A 725 -14.75 1.57 12.86
CA ARG A 725 -15.22 2.96 13.04
C ARG A 725 -14.38 3.99 12.31
N VAL A 726 -13.09 3.73 12.08
CA VAL A 726 -12.13 4.74 11.60
C VAL A 726 -11.65 4.43 10.18
N ASN A 727 -11.25 3.20 9.89
CA ASN A 727 -10.73 2.82 8.58
C ASN A 727 -11.88 2.50 7.63
N PHE A 728 -12.82 1.69 8.08
CA PHE A 728 -13.96 1.23 7.28
C PHE A 728 -15.27 1.96 7.57
N ALA A 729 -15.19 3.17 8.10
CA ALA A 729 -16.35 4.04 8.27
C ALA A 729 -17.06 4.20 6.91
N PRO A 730 -18.36 3.89 6.77
CA PRO A 730 -19.02 3.86 5.47
C PRO A 730 -18.93 5.17 4.68
N TYR A 731 -18.94 6.33 5.36
CA TYR A 731 -18.78 7.63 4.71
C TYR A 731 -17.36 7.85 4.17
N LYS A 732 -16.33 7.47 4.93
CA LYS A 732 -14.91 7.58 4.54
C LYS A 732 -14.62 6.71 3.33
N VAL A 733 -15.12 5.46 3.38
CA VAL A 733 -15.04 4.52 2.26
C VAL A 733 -15.77 5.08 1.04
N SER A 734 -17.02 5.54 1.21
CA SER A 734 -17.83 6.09 0.11
C SER A 734 -17.16 7.28 -0.56
N LYS A 735 -16.68 8.25 0.23
CA LYS A 735 -15.98 9.43 -0.27
C LYS A 735 -14.73 9.05 -1.06
N LYS A 736 -13.89 8.18 -0.48
CA LYS A 736 -12.68 7.70 -1.16
C LYS A 736 -13.00 6.93 -2.43
N LEU A 737 -14.09 6.15 -2.44
CA LEU A 737 -14.53 5.41 -3.62
C LEU A 737 -14.97 6.37 -4.73
N ASP A 738 -15.68 7.45 -4.39
CA ASP A 738 -16.06 8.49 -5.36
C ASP A 738 -14.83 9.17 -5.98
N GLU A 739 -13.81 9.46 -5.16
CA GLU A 739 -12.52 10.00 -5.63
C GLU A 739 -11.80 9.02 -6.57
N TYR A 740 -11.78 7.72 -6.22
CA TYR A 740 -11.20 6.66 -7.04
C TYR A 740 -11.94 6.49 -8.37
N VAL A 741 -13.27 6.50 -8.36
CA VAL A 741 -14.09 6.38 -9.57
C VAL A 741 -13.87 7.57 -10.48
N ALA A 742 -13.86 8.79 -9.94
CA ALA A 742 -13.59 10.01 -10.70
C ALA A 742 -12.19 9.97 -11.35
N LYS A 743 -11.20 9.40 -10.65
CA LYS A 743 -9.81 9.29 -11.13
C LYS A 743 -9.65 8.18 -12.19
N TYR A 744 -10.18 6.98 -11.95
CA TYR A 744 -9.76 5.78 -12.71
C TYR A 744 -10.79 5.25 -13.72
N LYS A 745 -12.06 5.64 -13.64
CA LYS A 745 -13.12 5.03 -14.46
C LYS A 745 -12.83 5.08 -15.97
N ASP A 746 -12.37 6.21 -16.47
CA ASP A 746 -12.14 6.40 -17.91
C ASP A 746 -11.03 5.49 -18.45
N VAL A 747 -9.90 5.40 -17.75
CA VAL A 747 -8.77 4.56 -18.18
C VAL A 747 -9.05 3.07 -18.01
N ILE A 748 -9.81 2.68 -16.98
CA ILE A 748 -10.25 1.30 -16.79
C ILE A 748 -11.24 0.89 -17.89
N THR A 749 -12.17 1.78 -18.26
CA THR A 749 -13.12 1.54 -19.36
C THR A 749 -12.38 1.35 -20.69
N GLU A 750 -11.35 2.14 -20.96
CA GLU A 750 -10.51 1.97 -22.15
C GLU A 750 -9.73 0.64 -22.12
N THR A 751 -9.20 0.27 -20.95
CA THR A 751 -8.51 -1.02 -20.73
C THR A 751 -9.43 -2.20 -21.02
N ASN A 752 -10.64 -2.20 -20.45
CA ASN A 752 -11.63 -3.24 -20.69
C ASN A 752 -12.07 -3.31 -22.16
N THR A 753 -12.21 -2.15 -22.82
CA THR A 753 -12.53 -2.06 -24.25
C THR A 753 -11.45 -2.71 -25.09
N ARG A 754 -10.17 -2.45 -24.76
CA ARG A 754 -9.02 -3.08 -25.43
C ARG A 754 -9.07 -4.61 -25.31
N PHE A 755 -9.34 -5.13 -24.12
CA PHE A 755 -9.41 -6.58 -23.88
C PHE A 755 -10.78 -7.21 -24.23
N SER A 756 -11.64 -6.48 -24.95
CA SER A 756 -12.98 -6.93 -25.39
C SER A 756 -13.91 -7.40 -24.27
N GLN A 757 -13.75 -6.88 -23.06
CA GLN A 757 -14.58 -7.23 -21.90
C GLN A 757 -15.88 -6.40 -21.86
N GLU A 758 -16.69 -6.45 -22.93
CA GLU A 758 -17.94 -5.66 -23.06
C GLU A 758 -18.92 -5.88 -21.89
N TRP A 759 -18.93 -7.09 -21.31
CA TRP A 759 -19.72 -7.41 -20.12
C TRP A 759 -19.34 -6.54 -18.92
N VAL A 760 -18.04 -6.33 -18.68
CA VAL A 760 -17.52 -5.56 -17.54
C VAL A 760 -17.94 -4.11 -17.65
N ASN A 761 -17.76 -3.49 -18.82
CA ASN A 761 -18.13 -2.08 -19.02
C ASN A 761 -19.63 -1.83 -18.79
N THR A 762 -20.48 -2.81 -19.12
CA THR A 762 -21.93 -2.69 -18.92
C THR A 762 -22.32 -2.83 -17.44
N ASN A 763 -21.48 -3.48 -16.62
CA ASN A 763 -21.73 -3.71 -15.20
C ASN A 763 -20.83 -2.90 -14.26
N TYR A 764 -19.86 -2.12 -14.76
CA TYR A 764 -18.88 -1.42 -13.92
C TYR A 764 -19.52 -0.56 -12.84
N ASP A 765 -20.53 0.25 -13.20
CA ASP A 765 -21.27 1.07 -12.24
C ASP A 765 -22.04 0.24 -11.20
N LYS A 766 -22.49 -0.96 -11.60
CA LYS A 766 -23.12 -1.91 -10.67
C LYS A 766 -22.07 -2.47 -9.70
N GLU A 767 -20.88 -2.82 -10.16
CA GLU A 767 -19.80 -3.32 -9.31
C GLU A 767 -19.30 -2.28 -8.31
N ILE A 768 -19.23 -1.00 -8.71
CA ILE A 768 -18.97 0.12 -7.80
C ILE A 768 -20.03 0.19 -6.70
N GLU A 769 -21.30 0.08 -7.07
CA GLU A 769 -22.39 0.11 -6.08
C GLU A 769 -22.38 -1.12 -5.18
N THR A 770 -22.12 -2.31 -5.71
CA THR A 770 -21.95 -3.55 -4.92
C THR A 770 -20.84 -3.38 -3.88
N PHE A 771 -19.66 -2.88 -4.31
CA PHE A 771 -18.53 -2.63 -3.41
C PHE A 771 -18.86 -1.57 -2.36
N ARG A 772 -19.58 -0.50 -2.70
CA ARG A 772 -20.06 0.50 -1.74
C ARG A 772 -21.02 -0.11 -0.72
N GLN A 773 -22.00 -0.88 -1.20
CA GLN A 773 -23.00 -1.53 -0.35
C GLN A 773 -22.37 -2.57 0.57
N TYR A 774 -21.28 -3.22 0.17
CA TYR A 774 -20.53 -4.09 1.07
C TYR A 774 -20.18 -3.38 2.37
N PHE A 775 -19.44 -2.27 2.30
CA PHE A 775 -18.97 -1.55 3.49
C PHE A 775 -20.10 -0.90 4.30
N ILE A 776 -21.14 -0.42 3.61
CA ILE A 776 -22.37 0.09 4.24
C ILE A 776 -23.00 -0.98 5.14
N ASN A 777 -23.16 -2.19 4.62
CA ASN A 777 -23.82 -3.26 5.34
C ASN A 777 -22.90 -3.99 6.33
N ARG A 778 -21.58 -4.00 6.05
CA ARG A 778 -20.61 -4.81 6.79
C ARG A 778 -20.47 -4.38 8.25
N ARG A 779 -20.55 -3.08 8.55
CA ARG A 779 -20.34 -2.54 9.90
C ARG A 779 -21.16 -3.25 10.98
N ASN A 780 -22.49 -3.27 10.83
CA ASN A 780 -23.37 -3.84 11.86
C ASN A 780 -23.21 -5.37 11.96
N LEU A 781 -22.97 -6.02 10.82
CA LEU A 781 -22.75 -7.47 10.74
C LEU A 781 -21.44 -7.87 11.42
N ALA A 782 -20.35 -7.16 11.13
CA ALA A 782 -19.04 -7.39 11.73
C ALA A 782 -19.10 -7.18 13.25
N LYS A 783 -19.80 -6.14 13.72
CA LYS A 783 -20.03 -5.91 15.16
C LYS A 783 -20.83 -7.04 15.80
N MET A 784 -21.89 -7.51 15.15
CA MET A 784 -22.67 -8.66 15.62
C MET A 784 -21.80 -9.93 15.72
N TYR A 785 -20.95 -10.20 14.73
CA TYR A 785 -20.03 -11.34 14.76
C TYR A 785 -18.95 -11.23 15.82
N LEU A 786 -18.47 -10.01 16.08
CA LEU A 786 -17.58 -9.72 17.20
C LEU A 786 -18.29 -9.99 18.53
N ASP A 787 -19.50 -9.46 18.76
CA ASP A 787 -20.22 -9.70 20.01
C ASP A 787 -20.53 -11.19 20.25
N LYS A 788 -20.85 -11.92 19.18
CA LYS A 788 -21.02 -13.38 19.20
C LYS A 788 -19.73 -14.11 19.62
N LEU A 789 -18.56 -13.69 19.12
CA LEU A 789 -17.26 -14.25 19.53
C LEU A 789 -17.02 -14.09 21.04
N TYR A 790 -17.54 -13.02 21.65
CA TYR A 790 -17.42 -12.74 23.09
C TYR A 790 -18.55 -13.37 23.92
N GLY A 791 -19.38 -14.22 23.32
CA GLY A 791 -20.46 -14.92 24.02
C GLY A 791 -21.55 -13.99 24.54
N LYS A 792 -21.69 -12.77 24.00
CA LYS A 792 -22.80 -11.90 24.36
C LYS A 792 -24.09 -12.48 23.80
N GLU A 793 -25.10 -12.66 24.66
CA GLU A 793 -26.46 -13.00 24.22
C GLU A 793 -27.04 -11.79 23.48
N TYR A 794 -26.91 -11.81 22.15
CA TYR A 794 -27.69 -10.92 21.30
C TYR A 794 -29.02 -11.63 21.05
N GLU A 795 -30.08 -11.25 21.78
CA GLU A 795 -31.43 -11.47 21.25
C GLU A 795 -31.54 -10.54 20.04
N MET A 796 -31.10 -11.00 18.87
CA MET A 796 -31.33 -10.25 17.64
C MET A 796 -32.82 -9.96 17.58
N ASN A 797 -33.16 -8.70 17.29
CA ASN A 797 -34.53 -8.30 17.00
C ASN A 797 -34.92 -8.89 15.66
N TYR A 798 -35.12 -10.20 15.69
CA TYR A 798 -35.61 -10.98 14.60
C TYR A 798 -37.06 -10.57 14.39
N GLY A 799 -37.35 -10.09 13.19
CA GLY A 799 -38.73 -10.06 12.71
C GLY A 799 -39.37 -11.45 12.83
N PRO A 800 -40.71 -11.54 12.71
CA PRO A 800 -41.39 -12.83 12.71
C PRO A 800 -40.76 -13.76 11.66
N ASP A 801 -40.71 -15.06 11.98
CA ASP A 801 -40.23 -16.05 11.03
C ASP A 801 -41.07 -16.01 9.75
N ILE A 802 -40.43 -15.70 8.64
CA ILE A 802 -41.04 -15.60 7.31
C ILE A 802 -41.51 -16.99 6.83
N LEU A 803 -40.87 -18.05 7.34
CA LEU A 803 -41.21 -19.44 7.07
C LEU A 803 -42.17 -20.04 8.10
N SER A 804 -42.98 -19.20 8.78
CA SER A 804 -43.88 -19.58 9.88
C SER A 804 -44.89 -20.71 9.59
N ASP A 805 -45.02 -21.17 8.35
CA ASP A 805 -45.88 -22.28 7.95
C ASP A 805 -45.09 -23.31 7.12
N GLU A 806 -44.28 -24.10 7.83
CA GLU A 806 -43.50 -25.19 7.25
C GLU A 806 -44.38 -26.25 6.55
N SER A 807 -45.71 -26.25 6.77
CA SER A 807 -46.64 -27.17 6.09
C SER A 807 -46.77 -26.92 4.57
N LYS A 808 -46.32 -25.76 4.08
CA LYS A 808 -46.42 -25.34 2.66
C LYS A 808 -45.19 -25.59 1.79
N TRP A 809 -44.21 -26.33 2.29
CA TRP A 809 -43.10 -26.78 1.47
C TRP A 809 -43.53 -27.83 0.44
N SER A 810 -42.92 -27.75 -0.75
CA SER A 810 -43.12 -28.66 -1.87
C SER A 810 -41.80 -29.37 -2.23
N PHE A 811 -41.91 -30.43 -3.03
CA PHE A 811 -40.78 -31.23 -3.46
C PHE A 811 -40.76 -31.34 -4.98
N TYR A 812 -39.56 -31.32 -5.55
CA TYR A 812 -39.29 -31.43 -6.98
C TYR A 812 -38.19 -32.47 -7.23
N GLY A 813 -38.33 -33.31 -8.26
CA GLY A 813 -37.30 -34.26 -8.69
C GLY A 813 -37.62 -35.74 -8.43
N GLU A 814 -36.68 -36.62 -8.80
CA GLU A 814 -36.84 -38.09 -8.70
C GLU A 814 -36.21 -38.62 -7.40
N ALA A 815 -36.93 -38.46 -6.28
CA ALA A 815 -36.56 -39.00 -4.97
C ALA A 815 -37.79 -39.43 -4.18
N SER A 816 -37.59 -40.21 -3.11
CA SER A 816 -38.67 -40.46 -2.14
C SER A 816 -38.68 -39.34 -1.10
N ALA A 817 -39.79 -38.62 -0.97
CA ALA A 817 -39.94 -37.55 0.02
C ALA A 817 -41.07 -37.88 1.00
N SER A 818 -40.86 -37.59 2.29
CA SER A 818 -41.91 -37.64 3.30
C SER A 818 -41.80 -36.46 4.25
N LYS A 819 -42.93 -36.08 4.83
CA LYS A 819 -43.05 -34.92 5.71
C LYS A 819 -43.78 -35.31 6.98
N THR A 820 -43.15 -35.14 8.13
CA THR A 820 -43.73 -35.48 9.43
C THR A 820 -43.26 -34.47 10.46
N ASN A 821 -44.14 -33.87 11.26
CA ASN A 821 -43.79 -33.01 12.41
C ASN A 821 -42.60 -32.06 12.16
N ASN A 822 -42.75 -31.07 11.27
CA ASN A 822 -41.71 -30.06 10.98
C ASN A 822 -40.38 -30.63 10.44
N GLU A 823 -40.42 -31.86 9.89
CA GLU A 823 -39.25 -32.56 9.36
C GLU A 823 -39.50 -33.04 7.92
N PHE A 824 -38.56 -32.74 7.04
CA PHE A 824 -38.50 -33.21 5.65
C PHE A 824 -37.49 -34.33 5.55
N LYS A 825 -37.96 -35.53 5.15
CA LYS A 825 -37.08 -36.64 4.81
C LYS A 825 -37.03 -36.83 3.31
N ILE A 826 -35.83 -36.84 2.76
CA ILE A 826 -35.57 -37.04 1.33
C ILE A 826 -34.62 -38.23 1.21
N THR A 827 -35.03 -39.26 0.46
CA THR A 827 -34.16 -40.38 0.07
C THR A 827 -33.89 -40.28 -1.42
N THR A 828 -32.66 -39.94 -1.77
CA THR A 828 -32.20 -39.89 -3.15
C THR A 828 -31.66 -41.26 -3.57
N HIS A 829 -32.01 -41.71 -4.79
CA HIS A 829 -31.65 -43.04 -5.29
C HIS A 829 -30.56 -43.03 -6.36
N LYS A 830 -30.24 -41.84 -6.89
CA LYS A 830 -29.20 -41.62 -7.90
C LYS A 830 -28.64 -40.21 -7.80
N GLU A 831 -27.42 -40.04 -8.29
CA GLU A 831 -26.82 -38.73 -8.47
C GLU A 831 -27.33 -38.11 -9.79
N CYS A 832 -27.61 -36.81 -9.75
CA CYS A 832 -28.15 -36.02 -10.83
C CYS A 832 -27.08 -35.13 -11.48
N LYS A 833 -27.38 -34.62 -12.68
CA LYS A 833 -26.47 -33.74 -13.41
C LYS A 833 -26.27 -32.43 -12.63
N ASN A 834 -27.33 -31.89 -12.05
CA ASN A 834 -27.29 -30.65 -11.27
C ASN A 834 -27.76 -30.89 -9.83
N SER A 835 -27.34 -30.02 -8.90
CA SER A 835 -27.76 -30.09 -7.49
C SER A 835 -29.26 -29.84 -7.32
N TRP A 836 -29.82 -28.95 -8.13
CA TRP A 836 -31.23 -28.54 -8.10
C TRP A 836 -32.20 -29.53 -8.77
N ASP A 837 -31.70 -30.59 -9.41
CA ASP A 837 -32.56 -31.60 -10.05
C ASP A 837 -33.44 -32.36 -9.03
N ILE A 838 -33.06 -32.32 -7.75
CA ILE A 838 -33.86 -32.80 -6.61
C ILE A 838 -33.86 -31.70 -5.54
N GLN A 839 -35.04 -31.16 -5.22
CA GLN A 839 -35.20 -30.02 -4.33
C GLN A 839 -36.40 -30.11 -3.37
N SER A 840 -36.22 -29.51 -2.20
CA SER A 840 -37.33 -29.05 -1.35
C SER A 840 -37.46 -27.54 -1.49
N GLN A 841 -38.66 -27.03 -1.67
CA GLN A 841 -38.93 -25.60 -1.87
C GLN A 841 -39.95 -25.10 -0.85
N SER A 842 -39.69 -23.96 -0.22
CA SER A 842 -40.64 -23.32 0.70
C SER A 842 -41.84 -22.71 -0.04
N GLN A 843 -42.78 -22.16 0.74
CA GLN A 843 -43.75 -21.19 0.23
C GLN A 843 -43.06 -19.94 -0.33
N GLN A 844 -43.78 -19.20 -1.17
CA GLN A 844 -43.33 -17.88 -1.62
C GLN A 844 -43.40 -16.86 -0.49
N PHE A 845 -42.41 -15.98 -0.40
CA PHE A 845 -42.33 -14.92 0.59
C PHE A 845 -41.70 -13.64 0.04
N THR A 846 -41.80 -12.57 0.82
CA THR A 846 -41.23 -11.26 0.48
C THR A 846 -39.85 -11.08 1.08
N ILE A 847 -38.92 -10.66 0.24
CA ILE A 847 -37.61 -10.14 0.65
C ILE A 847 -37.54 -8.70 0.17
N GLU A 848 -37.08 -7.81 1.03
CA GLU A 848 -36.89 -6.39 0.77
C GLU A 848 -35.42 -6.11 0.42
N LYS A 849 -35.19 -5.31 -0.62
CA LYS A 849 -33.85 -4.86 -1.02
C LYS A 849 -33.13 -4.16 0.13
N GLY A 850 -31.85 -4.46 0.31
CA GLY A 850 -30.97 -3.89 1.33
C GLY A 850 -31.25 -4.39 2.75
N ARG A 851 -32.29 -5.18 2.99
CA ARG A 851 -32.53 -5.78 4.30
C ARG A 851 -31.65 -6.99 4.52
N THR A 852 -31.29 -7.18 5.78
CA THR A 852 -30.49 -8.31 6.23
C THR A 852 -31.40 -9.41 6.77
N TYR A 853 -31.11 -10.65 6.42
CA TYR A 853 -31.88 -11.82 6.84
C TYR A 853 -30.94 -12.91 7.33
N THR A 854 -31.41 -13.70 8.28
CA THR A 854 -30.78 -14.96 8.68
C THR A 854 -31.65 -16.11 8.22
N VAL A 855 -31.04 -17.09 7.56
CA VAL A 855 -31.64 -18.41 7.30
C VAL A 855 -31.02 -19.43 8.24
N THR A 856 -31.86 -20.13 9.00
CA THR A 856 -31.44 -21.20 9.91
C THR A 856 -32.15 -22.50 9.58
N PHE A 857 -31.48 -23.64 9.77
CA PHE A 857 -32.11 -24.96 9.69
C PHE A 857 -31.26 -26.00 10.41
N GLU A 858 -31.89 -27.08 10.87
CA GLU A 858 -31.18 -28.27 11.34
C GLU A 858 -31.18 -29.34 10.26
N ALA A 859 -30.03 -29.96 10.03
CA ALA A 859 -29.89 -31.00 9.03
C ALA A 859 -29.04 -32.18 9.50
N ALA A 860 -29.40 -33.37 9.04
CA ALA A 860 -28.62 -34.59 9.16
C ALA A 860 -28.73 -35.42 7.88
N CYS A 861 -27.71 -36.24 7.61
CA CYS A 861 -27.77 -37.23 6.54
C CYS A 861 -27.25 -38.58 7.06
N SER A 862 -27.89 -39.69 6.66
CA SER A 862 -27.52 -41.03 7.10
C SER A 862 -26.06 -41.40 6.81
N THR A 863 -25.43 -40.71 5.86
CA THR A 863 -23.98 -40.77 5.58
C THR A 863 -23.46 -39.36 5.34
N SER A 864 -22.15 -39.12 5.50
CA SER A 864 -21.58 -37.80 5.23
C SER A 864 -21.76 -37.41 3.75
N LYS A 865 -22.57 -36.37 3.51
CA LYS A 865 -22.96 -35.85 2.20
C LYS A 865 -23.09 -34.34 2.23
N THR A 866 -23.18 -33.73 1.06
CA THR A 866 -23.37 -32.28 0.92
C THR A 866 -24.76 -31.93 0.42
N ILE A 867 -25.25 -30.76 0.83
CA ILE A 867 -26.46 -30.14 0.28
C ILE A 867 -26.15 -28.73 -0.25
N GLY A 868 -27.04 -28.19 -1.07
CA GLY A 868 -27.09 -26.76 -1.38
C GLY A 868 -28.32 -26.09 -0.78
N VAL A 869 -28.23 -24.80 -0.50
CA VAL A 869 -29.35 -23.97 -0.01
C VAL A 869 -29.35 -22.66 -0.80
N THR A 870 -30.49 -22.31 -1.40
CA THR A 870 -30.63 -21.09 -2.20
C THR A 870 -31.93 -20.36 -1.84
N ILE A 871 -31.94 -19.03 -1.94
CA ILE A 871 -33.16 -18.23 -1.89
C ILE A 871 -33.30 -17.52 -3.23
N ASN A 872 -34.22 -18.02 -4.05
CA ASN A 872 -34.39 -17.57 -5.43
C ASN A 872 -35.85 -17.22 -5.74
N HIS A 873 -36.05 -16.46 -6.82
CA HIS A 873 -37.38 -16.15 -7.35
C HIS A 873 -37.36 -16.18 -8.88
N ASN A 874 -38.54 -16.16 -9.52
CA ASN A 874 -38.64 -16.36 -10.96
C ASN A 874 -38.70 -15.03 -11.70
N VAL A 875 -37.72 -14.77 -12.56
CA VAL A 875 -37.71 -13.62 -13.48
C VAL A 875 -37.63 -14.13 -14.92
N GLY A 876 -38.79 -14.39 -15.52
CA GLY A 876 -38.91 -14.88 -16.89
C GLY A 876 -38.37 -16.31 -17.05
N THR A 877 -37.18 -16.43 -17.66
CA THR A 877 -36.45 -17.71 -17.79
C THR A 877 -35.26 -17.81 -16.82
N SER A 878 -35.06 -16.80 -15.97
CA SER A 878 -33.94 -16.73 -15.01
C SER A 878 -34.41 -16.90 -13.57
N TRP A 879 -33.51 -17.40 -12.72
CA TRP A 879 -33.76 -17.66 -11.30
C TRP A 879 -32.72 -16.94 -10.44
N PRO A 880 -32.74 -15.59 -10.38
CA PRO A 880 -31.81 -14.84 -9.54
C PRO A 880 -31.96 -15.25 -8.07
N SER A 881 -30.84 -15.27 -7.35
CA SER A 881 -30.74 -15.75 -5.99
C SER A 881 -30.19 -14.65 -5.08
N CYS A 882 -30.91 -14.28 -4.02
CA CYS A 882 -30.41 -13.32 -3.02
C CYS A 882 -29.55 -13.99 -1.94
N PHE A 883 -29.52 -15.33 -1.93
CA PHE A 883 -28.64 -16.14 -1.09
C PHE A 883 -28.37 -17.47 -1.77
N SER A 884 -27.13 -17.95 -1.76
CA SER A 884 -26.77 -19.27 -2.28
C SER A 884 -25.58 -19.83 -1.50
N LYS A 885 -25.72 -21.05 -0.98
CA LYS A 885 -24.65 -21.79 -0.33
C LYS A 885 -24.67 -23.24 -0.78
N SER A 886 -23.65 -23.67 -1.52
CA SER A 886 -23.46 -25.06 -1.95
C SER A 886 -22.43 -25.78 -1.07
N GLY A 887 -22.37 -27.10 -1.15
CA GLY A 887 -21.32 -27.90 -0.48
C GLY A 887 -21.47 -28.04 1.03
N ILE A 888 -22.64 -27.74 1.60
CA ILE A 888 -22.86 -27.79 3.06
C ILE A 888 -22.75 -29.24 3.53
N SER A 889 -21.70 -29.55 4.27
CA SER A 889 -21.42 -30.91 4.74
C SER A 889 -22.33 -31.30 5.90
N LEU A 890 -23.05 -32.39 5.71
CA LEU A 890 -23.93 -33.01 6.71
C LEU A 890 -23.26 -34.24 7.32
N THR A 891 -23.66 -34.56 8.55
CA THR A 891 -23.25 -35.78 9.26
C THR A 891 -24.48 -36.57 9.70
N PRO A 892 -24.32 -37.81 10.21
CA PRO A 892 -25.42 -38.54 10.84
C PRO A 892 -26.00 -37.87 12.10
N GLN A 893 -25.28 -36.91 12.70
CA GLN A 893 -25.77 -36.11 13.81
C GLN A 893 -26.41 -34.82 13.29
N PHE A 894 -27.56 -34.46 13.85
CA PHE A 894 -28.16 -33.15 13.61
C PHE A 894 -27.19 -32.05 14.00
N ARG A 895 -27.04 -31.07 13.11
CA ARG A 895 -26.35 -29.82 13.34
C ARG A 895 -27.26 -28.68 12.91
N GLU A 896 -27.20 -27.60 13.65
CA GLU A 896 -27.79 -26.34 13.23
C GLU A 896 -26.85 -25.65 12.24
N TYR A 897 -27.45 -25.08 11.20
CA TYR A 897 -26.77 -24.25 10.21
C TYR A 897 -27.47 -22.90 10.22
N SER A 898 -26.67 -21.82 10.25
CA SER A 898 -27.17 -20.45 10.26
C SER A 898 -26.33 -19.61 9.30
N TYR A 899 -26.99 -18.92 8.39
CA TYR A 899 -26.34 -18.03 7.43
C TYR A 899 -27.06 -16.69 7.41
N THR A 900 -26.29 -15.60 7.39
CA THR A 900 -26.81 -14.24 7.28
C THR A 900 -26.45 -13.68 5.92
N PHE A 901 -27.39 -12.99 5.29
CA PHE A 901 -27.20 -12.36 3.98
C PHE A 901 -27.92 -11.02 3.90
N VAL A 902 -27.42 -10.15 3.04
CA VAL A 902 -28.06 -8.89 2.68
C VAL A 902 -28.74 -9.09 1.34
N SER A 903 -30.02 -8.72 1.22
CA SER A 903 -30.70 -8.83 -0.07
C SER A 903 -30.20 -7.77 -1.05
N GLY A 904 -29.33 -8.16 -1.98
CA GLY A 904 -28.85 -7.28 -3.06
C GLY A 904 -29.86 -7.06 -4.20
N HIS A 905 -30.94 -7.86 -4.25
CA HIS A 905 -31.93 -7.80 -5.33
C HIS A 905 -33.12 -6.90 -4.99
N ASP A 906 -33.83 -6.44 -6.03
CA ASP A 906 -35.05 -5.66 -5.88
C ASP A 906 -36.11 -6.40 -5.09
N SER A 907 -36.87 -5.65 -4.30
CA SER A 907 -37.92 -6.21 -3.44
C SER A 907 -38.95 -6.96 -4.28
N ALA A 908 -39.16 -8.24 -3.98
CA ALA A 908 -40.14 -9.08 -4.66
C ALA A 908 -40.87 -9.96 -3.63
N SER A 909 -42.07 -10.41 -3.97
CA SER A 909 -42.95 -11.18 -3.07
C SER A 909 -42.99 -12.67 -3.37
N ASP A 910 -42.17 -13.15 -4.30
CA ASP A 910 -42.24 -14.49 -4.87
C ASP A 910 -40.98 -15.35 -4.63
N TRP A 911 -40.12 -14.90 -3.70
CA TRP A 911 -38.91 -15.62 -3.26
C TRP A 911 -39.24 -16.93 -2.57
N ARG A 912 -38.34 -17.92 -2.71
CA ARG A 912 -38.46 -19.25 -2.08
C ARG A 912 -37.12 -19.71 -1.57
N LEU A 913 -37.12 -20.36 -0.41
CA LEU A 913 -35.99 -21.13 0.09
C LEU A 913 -36.00 -22.50 -0.57
N CYS A 914 -34.90 -22.86 -1.22
CA CYS A 914 -34.69 -24.14 -1.88
C CYS A 914 -33.53 -24.88 -1.22
N ILE A 915 -33.71 -26.18 -0.97
CA ILE A 915 -32.65 -27.09 -0.50
C ILE A 915 -32.41 -28.15 -1.57
N ASP A 916 -31.17 -28.24 -2.02
CA ASP A 916 -30.70 -29.04 -3.16
C ASP A 916 -30.03 -30.34 -2.71
N TYR A 917 -30.41 -31.47 -3.30
CA TYR A 917 -29.93 -32.81 -2.93
C TYR A 917 -29.31 -33.59 -4.10
N GLY A 918 -29.34 -33.05 -5.33
CA GLY A 918 -29.04 -33.80 -6.55
C GLY A 918 -27.63 -34.38 -6.66
N LYS A 919 -26.66 -33.92 -5.85
CA LYS A 919 -25.25 -34.36 -5.91
C LYS A 919 -24.88 -35.51 -4.97
N GLY A 920 -25.83 -36.10 -4.24
CA GLY A 920 -25.52 -37.19 -3.32
C GLY A 920 -26.65 -38.19 -3.14
N ILE A 921 -26.30 -39.48 -3.13
CA ILE A 921 -27.20 -40.59 -2.76
C ILE A 921 -27.20 -40.73 -1.24
N GLY A 922 -28.36 -40.56 -0.60
CA GLY A 922 -28.49 -40.63 0.85
C GLY A 922 -29.90 -40.38 1.38
N GLU A 923 -30.05 -40.53 2.70
CA GLU A 923 -31.28 -40.17 3.42
C GLU A 923 -31.03 -38.87 4.19
N TYR A 924 -31.61 -37.79 3.71
CA TYR A 924 -31.50 -36.44 4.25
C TYR A 924 -32.69 -36.15 5.15
N THR A 925 -32.43 -35.46 6.25
CA THR A 925 -33.47 -35.00 7.17
C THR A 925 -33.22 -33.52 7.48
N ILE A 926 -34.18 -32.65 7.13
CA ILE A 926 -34.14 -31.21 7.42
C ILE A 926 -35.31 -30.84 8.33
N ARG A 927 -35.08 -29.98 9.33
CA ARG A 927 -36.13 -29.46 10.20
C ARG A 927 -35.82 -28.05 10.70
N ASN A 928 -36.81 -27.39 11.30
CA ASN A 928 -36.68 -26.08 11.93
C ASN A 928 -36.11 -25.02 10.96
N ALA A 929 -36.60 -25.01 9.72
CA ALA A 929 -36.11 -24.12 8.69
C ALA A 929 -36.79 -22.75 8.84
N SER A 930 -36.02 -21.73 9.16
CA SER A 930 -36.52 -20.38 9.45
C SER A 930 -35.80 -19.34 8.60
N ILE A 931 -36.52 -18.29 8.21
CA ILE A 931 -35.93 -17.06 7.69
C ILE A 931 -36.44 -15.90 8.53
N LYS A 932 -35.53 -15.15 9.13
CA LYS A 932 -35.88 -13.99 9.95
C LYS A 932 -35.16 -12.76 9.41
N MET A 933 -35.90 -11.67 9.24
CA MET A 933 -35.27 -10.37 9.01
C MET A 933 -34.54 -9.96 10.28
N ILE A 934 -33.32 -9.47 10.14
CA ILE A 934 -32.60 -8.81 11.22
C ILE A 934 -33.05 -7.35 11.23
N SER A 935 -33.72 -6.94 12.31
CA SER A 935 -33.84 -5.52 12.63
C SER A 935 -32.65 -5.15 13.50
N TYR A 936 -31.89 -4.16 13.05
CA TYR A 936 -31.03 -3.41 13.97
C TYR A 936 -31.95 -2.65 14.92
N ASP A 937 -31.54 -2.53 16.19
CA ASP A 937 -32.34 -1.80 17.17
C ASP A 937 -32.81 -0.48 16.59
N THR A 938 -34.13 -0.23 16.65
CA THR A 938 -34.68 1.03 16.18
C THR A 938 -34.08 2.21 16.93
N GLU A 939 -33.49 1.94 18.10
CA GLU A 939 -32.70 2.84 18.93
C GLU A 939 -31.26 2.93 18.41
N LEU A 940 -30.93 4.06 17.79
CA LEU A 940 -29.64 4.31 17.15
C LEU A 940 -28.49 4.58 18.14
N ILE A 941 -28.80 4.80 19.42
CA ILE A 941 -27.81 4.96 20.50
C ILE A 941 -27.83 3.67 21.32
N ASN A 942 -26.81 2.83 21.12
CA ASN A 942 -26.78 1.47 21.67
C ASN A 942 -25.39 1.05 22.21
N GLU A 943 -24.37 1.92 22.14
CA GLU A 943 -23.02 1.63 22.63
C GLU A 943 -22.44 2.67 23.60
N VAL A 944 -21.85 2.21 24.71
CA VAL A 944 -21.31 3.07 25.80
C VAL A 944 -20.06 3.86 25.34
N GLY A 945 -19.45 3.52 24.21
CA GLY A 945 -18.15 4.05 23.77
C GLY A 945 -18.18 4.99 22.57
N GLN A 946 -19.35 5.46 22.11
CA GLN A 946 -19.42 6.38 20.96
C GLN A 946 -19.54 7.85 21.33
N TRP A 947 -19.75 8.17 22.60
CA TRP A 947 -19.74 9.54 23.09
C TRP A 947 -18.33 10.13 23.08
N GLN A 948 -18.22 11.32 22.51
CA GLN A 948 -16.98 12.07 22.36
C GLN A 948 -17.22 13.53 22.76
N LEU A 949 -16.14 14.22 23.12
CA LEU A 949 -16.18 15.63 23.52
C LEU A 949 -15.32 16.43 22.55
N ASN A 950 -15.87 17.52 22.06
CA ASN A 950 -15.15 18.58 21.37
C ASN A 950 -15.10 19.81 22.28
N ALA A 951 -13.93 20.02 22.91
CA ALA A 951 -13.60 21.16 23.77
C ALA A 951 -12.08 21.35 23.75
N SER A 952 -11.57 22.55 24.04
CA SER A 952 -10.12 22.70 24.30
C SER A 952 -9.75 21.98 25.61
N ASP A 953 -8.53 21.44 25.69
CA ASP A 953 -8.07 20.52 26.74
C ASP A 953 -8.32 20.98 28.19
N ASP A 954 -8.48 22.29 28.44
CA ASP A 954 -8.71 22.86 29.77
C ASP A 954 -10.19 23.27 30.05
N ASN A 955 -11.10 23.17 29.08
CA ASN A 955 -12.44 23.77 29.17
C ASN A 955 -13.54 22.82 29.67
N ALA A 956 -13.45 21.51 29.39
CA ALA A 956 -14.46 20.55 29.83
C ALA A 956 -13.98 19.09 29.84
N ASP A 957 -14.62 18.27 30.68
CA ASP A 957 -14.48 16.82 30.71
C ASP A 957 -15.81 16.13 30.37
N LEU A 958 -15.73 14.95 29.75
CA LEU A 958 -16.87 14.07 29.48
C LEU A 958 -16.69 12.74 30.22
N SER A 959 -17.68 12.35 31.01
CA SER A 959 -17.81 10.99 31.54
C SER A 959 -19.04 10.31 30.97
N VAL A 960 -18.89 9.04 30.57
CA VAL A 960 -20.00 8.23 30.07
C VAL A 960 -20.46 7.29 31.17
N ASP A 961 -21.64 7.56 31.73
CA ASP A 961 -22.21 6.78 32.82
C ASP A 961 -22.88 5.49 32.30
N SER A 962 -23.50 5.56 31.12
CA SER A 962 -24.02 4.43 30.35
C SER A 962 -24.20 4.83 28.87
N VAL A 963 -24.62 3.91 28.00
CA VAL A 963 -24.93 4.21 26.59
C VAL A 963 -25.81 5.46 26.44
N ASN A 964 -26.85 5.55 27.26
CA ASN A 964 -27.90 6.55 27.16
C ASN A 964 -27.72 7.64 28.22
N SER A 965 -26.54 7.73 28.86
CA SER A 965 -26.29 8.71 29.92
C SER A 965 -24.84 9.20 29.91
N ILE A 966 -24.67 10.51 29.79
CA ILE A 966 -23.39 11.19 29.85
C ILE A 966 -23.43 12.34 30.85
N THR A 967 -22.26 12.70 31.35
CA THR A 967 -22.04 13.86 32.18
C THR A 967 -20.92 14.71 31.57
N VAL A 968 -21.22 15.98 31.31
CA VAL A 968 -20.26 16.98 30.81
C VAL A 968 -19.96 17.96 31.93
N ASN A 969 -18.69 18.09 32.31
CA ASN A 969 -18.23 19.02 33.34
C ASN A 969 -17.49 20.17 32.66
N THR A 970 -18.06 21.38 32.66
CA THR A 970 -17.40 22.57 32.10
C THR A 970 -16.63 23.32 33.19
N HIS A 971 -15.33 23.50 32.98
CA HIS A 971 -14.39 24.08 33.96
C HIS A 971 -14.21 25.60 33.81
N SER A 972 -14.44 26.14 32.61
CA SER A 972 -14.33 27.56 32.28
C SER A 972 -15.57 28.05 31.52
N ILE A 973 -15.87 29.35 31.61
CA ILE A 973 -16.97 29.97 30.85
C ILE A 973 -16.43 30.28 29.45
N SER A 974 -16.85 29.54 28.44
CA SER A 974 -16.65 29.90 27.04
C SER A 974 -17.56 31.05 26.62
N ASP A 975 -17.07 31.94 25.74
CA ASP A 975 -17.82 33.11 25.24
C ASP A 975 -18.95 32.71 24.27
N SER A 976 -19.05 31.42 23.92
CA SER A 976 -20.05 30.84 23.02
C SER A 976 -20.54 29.49 23.54
N SER A 977 -21.84 29.23 23.40
CA SER A 977 -22.44 27.93 23.72
C SER A 977 -21.89 26.77 22.86
N LEU A 978 -21.22 27.11 21.76
CA LEU A 978 -20.71 26.20 20.74
C LEU A 978 -19.30 25.62 21.01
N GLU A 979 -18.60 26.10 22.05
CA GLU A 979 -17.20 25.72 22.32
C GLU A 979 -17.03 24.42 23.12
N VAL A 980 -18.11 23.87 23.67
CA VAL A 980 -18.13 22.56 24.34
C VAL A 980 -19.27 21.74 23.78
N GLU A 981 -18.96 20.72 22.98
CA GLU A 981 -19.95 19.86 22.32
C GLU A 981 -19.69 18.39 22.69
N ALA A 982 -20.65 17.76 23.36
CA ALA A 982 -20.66 16.32 23.56
C ALA A 982 -21.49 15.65 22.47
N PHE A 983 -20.95 14.68 21.76
CA PHE A 983 -21.63 14.10 20.61
C PHE A 983 -21.48 12.58 20.53
N TYR A 984 -22.47 11.95 19.92
CA TYR A 984 -22.48 10.52 19.60
C TYR A 984 -22.53 10.41 18.07
N SER A 985 -21.42 9.97 17.47
CA SER A 985 -21.23 9.82 16.03
C SER A 985 -21.58 8.42 15.54
N GLY A 986 -21.61 8.19 14.22
CA GLY A 986 -21.87 6.85 13.69
C GLY A 986 -23.33 6.47 13.52
N LEU A 987 -24.28 7.40 13.65
CA LEU A 987 -25.72 7.13 13.46
C LEU A 987 -26.02 6.93 11.97
N VAL A 988 -26.78 5.88 11.65
CA VAL A 988 -27.28 5.65 10.28
C VAL A 988 -28.73 6.14 10.17
N LEU A 989 -28.92 7.15 9.34
CA LEU A 989 -30.21 7.76 9.03
C LEU A 989 -30.59 7.45 7.58
N ASP A 990 -31.68 6.73 7.39
CA ASP A 990 -32.21 6.34 6.09
C ASP A 990 -33.04 7.45 5.46
N ALA A 991 -32.84 7.69 4.16
CA ALA A 991 -33.60 8.67 3.40
C ALA A 991 -35.11 8.41 3.50
N GLY A 992 -35.87 9.46 3.79
CA GLY A 992 -37.32 9.43 3.89
C GLY A 992 -37.88 8.94 5.23
N LYS A 993 -37.03 8.43 6.14
CA LYS A 993 -37.44 7.95 7.46
C LYS A 993 -37.58 9.08 8.48
N THR A 994 -38.40 8.85 9.50
CA THR A 994 -38.66 9.79 10.59
C THR A 994 -38.12 9.22 11.89
N TYR A 995 -37.29 10.01 12.55
CA TYR A 995 -36.63 9.66 13.79
C TYR A 995 -37.17 10.51 14.93
N THR A 996 -37.39 9.89 16.08
CA THR A 996 -37.80 10.55 17.31
C THR A 996 -36.64 10.54 18.29
N VAL A 997 -36.19 11.73 18.66
CA VAL A 997 -35.14 11.95 19.66
C VAL A 997 -35.81 12.24 21.00
N SER A 998 -35.32 11.62 22.07
CA SER A 998 -35.75 11.87 23.45
C SER A 998 -34.54 11.86 24.38
N PHE A 999 -34.52 12.72 25.38
CA PHE A 999 -33.50 12.72 26.44
C PHE A 999 -34.00 13.51 27.65
N THR A 1000 -33.45 13.21 28.82
CA THR A 1000 -33.63 13.97 30.06
C THR A 1000 -32.33 14.72 30.33
N VAL A 1001 -32.43 16.01 30.65
CA VAL A 1001 -31.25 16.83 30.97
C VAL A 1001 -31.47 17.59 32.28
N LYS A 1002 -30.41 17.71 33.07
CA LYS A 1002 -30.32 18.60 34.23
C LYS A 1002 -28.91 19.18 34.33
N SER A 1003 -28.78 20.27 35.06
CA SER A 1003 -27.49 20.89 35.38
C SER A 1003 -27.45 21.40 36.82
N ASP A 1004 -26.30 21.81 37.29
CA ASP A 1004 -26.14 22.48 38.60
C ASP A 1004 -26.63 23.94 38.62
N SER A 1005 -26.81 24.55 37.44
CA SER A 1005 -27.17 25.95 37.23
C SER A 1005 -28.02 26.13 35.97
N ASN A 1006 -28.87 27.16 35.93
CA ASN A 1006 -29.71 27.38 34.75
C ASN A 1006 -28.90 27.91 33.57
N SER A 1007 -29.05 27.28 32.41
CA SER A 1007 -28.35 27.63 31.16
C SER A 1007 -29.19 27.32 29.93
N ASP A 1008 -28.74 27.73 28.76
CA ASP A 1008 -29.29 27.31 27.47
C ASP A 1008 -28.25 26.46 26.73
N ALA A 1009 -28.74 25.48 25.97
CA ALA A 1009 -27.93 24.56 25.18
C ALA A 1009 -28.60 24.31 23.83
N VAL A 1010 -27.84 23.76 22.89
CA VAL A 1010 -28.35 23.39 21.57
C VAL A 1010 -28.17 21.90 21.37
N VAL A 1011 -29.22 21.23 20.90
CA VAL A 1011 -29.13 19.84 20.45
C VAL A 1011 -29.24 19.81 18.94
N LYS A 1012 -28.26 19.20 18.28
CA LYS A 1012 -28.16 19.11 16.82
C LYS A 1012 -28.09 17.65 16.37
N LEU A 1013 -28.67 17.39 15.21
CA LEU A 1013 -28.43 16.18 14.41
C LEU A 1013 -27.62 16.58 13.18
N GLN A 1014 -26.31 16.35 13.21
CA GLN A 1014 -25.36 16.74 12.16
C GLN A 1014 -25.15 15.61 11.14
N LYS A 1015 -24.74 15.96 9.92
CA LYS A 1015 -24.36 15.02 8.85
C LYS A 1015 -22.84 14.90 8.75
N ASN A 1016 -22.33 13.68 8.63
CA ASN A 1016 -20.95 13.37 8.22
C ASN A 1016 -19.87 14.14 9.01
N PHE A 1017 -20.09 14.39 10.30
CA PHE A 1017 -19.19 15.18 11.17
C PHE A 1017 -18.93 16.62 10.70
N ASP A 1018 -19.74 17.15 9.77
CA ASP A 1018 -19.65 18.54 9.34
C ASP A 1018 -20.50 19.42 10.25
N TYR A 1019 -19.83 20.32 10.95
CA TYR A 1019 -20.42 21.24 11.92
C TYR A 1019 -21.60 22.07 11.36
N TYR A 1020 -21.60 22.31 10.04
CA TYR A 1020 -22.58 23.19 9.39
C TYR A 1020 -23.70 22.45 8.64
N ASP A 1021 -23.58 21.13 8.45
CA ASP A 1021 -24.60 20.34 7.75
C ASP A 1021 -25.51 19.62 8.74
N ILE A 1022 -26.73 20.16 8.93
CA ILE A 1022 -27.62 19.78 10.04
C ILE A 1022 -28.96 19.27 9.48
N TYR A 1023 -29.41 18.09 9.94
CA TYR A 1023 -30.76 17.59 9.71
C TYR A 1023 -31.80 18.35 10.53
N HIS A 1024 -31.50 18.56 11.81
CA HIS A 1024 -32.40 19.17 12.78
C HIS A 1024 -31.63 19.83 13.91
N GLN A 1025 -32.15 20.93 14.44
CA GLN A 1025 -31.59 21.64 15.59
C GLN A 1025 -32.71 22.10 16.51
N GLU A 1026 -32.52 21.94 17.82
CA GLU A 1026 -33.40 22.46 18.86
C GLU A 1026 -32.61 23.26 19.90
N ASN A 1027 -33.12 24.44 20.26
CA ASN A 1027 -32.61 25.18 21.41
C ASN A 1027 -33.35 24.71 22.66
N ILE A 1028 -32.62 24.34 23.69
CA ILE A 1028 -33.17 23.82 24.95
C ILE A 1028 -32.69 24.67 26.13
N SER A 1029 -33.54 24.78 27.15
CA SER A 1029 -33.14 25.35 28.44
C SER A 1029 -32.85 24.24 29.44
N ILE A 1030 -31.71 24.32 30.10
CA ILE A 1030 -31.28 23.38 31.13
C ILE A 1030 -31.42 24.06 32.49
N GLY A 1031 -31.83 23.29 33.50
CA GLY A 1031 -31.88 23.79 34.86
C GLY A 1031 -31.71 22.71 35.90
N ILE A 1032 -31.79 23.13 37.17
CA ILE A 1032 -31.55 22.27 38.33
C ILE A 1032 -32.57 21.15 38.55
N THR A 1033 -33.68 21.19 37.82
CA THR A 1033 -34.70 20.13 37.83
C THR A 1033 -34.62 19.36 36.51
N PRO A 1034 -34.53 18.02 36.54
CA PRO A 1034 -34.54 17.20 35.34
C PRO A 1034 -35.73 17.53 34.44
N LYS A 1035 -35.44 17.76 33.16
CA LYS A 1035 -36.45 18.04 32.15
C LYS A 1035 -36.23 17.13 30.95
N THR A 1036 -37.30 16.46 30.52
CA THR A 1036 -37.28 15.60 29.34
C THR A 1036 -37.69 16.39 28.10
N TYR A 1037 -36.90 16.26 27.05
CA TYR A 1037 -37.15 16.80 25.72
C TYR A 1037 -37.47 15.66 24.75
N LYS A 1038 -38.35 15.94 23.80
CA LYS A 1038 -38.72 14.99 22.74
C LYS A 1038 -39.08 15.74 21.47
N PHE A 1039 -38.43 15.40 20.36
CA PHE A 1039 -38.74 15.94 19.04
C PHE A 1039 -38.60 14.86 17.96
N ALA A 1040 -39.19 15.11 16.79
CA ALA A 1040 -39.10 14.21 15.65
C ALA A 1040 -38.65 14.96 14.40
N PHE A 1041 -37.83 14.32 13.58
CA PHE A 1041 -37.32 14.87 12.33
C PHE A 1041 -37.37 13.84 11.21
N LYS A 1042 -37.44 14.30 9.96
CA LYS A 1042 -37.38 13.43 8.78
C LYS A 1042 -35.99 13.54 8.15
N ALA A 1043 -35.30 12.42 7.97
CA ALA A 1043 -34.05 12.41 7.21
C ALA A 1043 -34.41 12.55 5.73
N ASN A 1044 -34.09 13.69 5.12
CA ASN A 1044 -34.47 13.98 3.73
C ASN A 1044 -33.57 13.25 2.71
N GLU A 1045 -32.41 12.81 3.17
CA GLU A 1045 -31.43 12.03 2.43
C GLU A 1045 -30.82 10.98 3.37
N GLN A 1046 -30.01 10.08 2.83
CA GLN A 1046 -29.34 9.04 3.62
C GLN A 1046 -28.05 9.62 4.20
N CYS A 1047 -27.80 9.41 5.49
CA CYS A 1047 -26.52 9.71 6.12
C CYS A 1047 -26.07 8.51 6.93
N MET A 1048 -24.86 8.03 6.64
CA MET A 1048 -24.32 6.81 7.24
C MET A 1048 -23.46 7.07 8.48
N ASP A 1049 -23.26 8.36 8.81
CA ASP A 1049 -22.43 8.83 9.92
C ASP A 1049 -22.98 10.16 10.47
N ALA A 1050 -24.28 10.17 10.78
CA ALA A 1050 -24.88 11.28 11.46
C ALA A 1050 -24.43 11.31 12.93
N SER A 1051 -24.45 12.49 13.53
CA SER A 1051 -24.13 12.66 14.94
C SER A 1051 -25.26 13.35 15.67
N ILE A 1052 -25.59 12.90 16.88
CA ILE A 1052 -26.35 13.72 17.82
C ILE A 1052 -25.36 14.48 18.70
N CYS A 1053 -25.52 15.79 18.79
CA CYS A 1053 -24.60 16.69 19.46
C CYS A 1053 -25.35 17.52 20.51
N PHE A 1054 -24.73 17.73 21.66
CA PHE A 1054 -25.19 18.54 22.78
C PHE A 1054 -24.15 19.64 23.04
N ASP A 1055 -24.48 20.87 22.67
CA ASP A 1055 -23.68 22.06 22.89
C ASP A 1055 -23.92 22.63 24.29
N CYS A 1056 -22.93 22.54 25.17
CA CYS A 1056 -23.02 22.84 26.60
C CYS A 1056 -22.18 24.05 27.05
N GLY A 1057 -21.59 24.83 26.14
CA GLY A 1057 -20.58 25.87 26.47
C GLY A 1057 -21.10 27.18 27.11
N GLY A 1058 -22.40 27.33 27.38
CA GLY A 1058 -22.98 28.62 27.79
C GLY A 1058 -22.73 29.05 29.25
N SER A 1059 -22.18 28.17 30.10
CA SER A 1059 -21.94 28.43 31.53
C SER A 1059 -21.04 27.36 32.16
N ALA A 1060 -20.24 27.72 33.16
CA ALA A 1060 -19.46 26.76 33.96
C ALA A 1060 -20.38 25.92 34.87
N GLY A 1061 -20.20 24.60 34.90
CA GLY A 1061 -20.97 23.66 35.71
C GLY A 1061 -21.06 22.25 35.15
N THR A 1062 -21.75 21.37 35.88
CA THR A 1062 -22.02 19.99 35.45
C THR A 1062 -23.37 19.90 34.73
N VAL A 1063 -23.37 19.31 33.54
CA VAL A 1063 -24.57 18.94 32.76
C VAL A 1063 -24.68 17.42 32.69
N GLU A 1064 -25.77 16.88 33.23
CA GLU A 1064 -26.10 15.46 33.15
C GLU A 1064 -27.21 15.26 32.11
N ILE A 1065 -26.95 14.42 31.12
CA ILE A 1065 -27.90 14.05 30.07
C ILE A 1065 -28.13 12.54 30.17
N SER A 1066 -29.36 12.13 30.43
CA SER A 1066 -29.76 10.73 30.62
C SER A 1066 -30.95 10.36 29.73
N ASP A 1067 -31.31 9.08 29.69
CA ASP A 1067 -32.43 8.56 28.88
C ASP A 1067 -32.37 8.96 27.40
N ILE A 1068 -31.14 9.12 26.88
CA ILE A 1068 -30.91 9.56 25.49
C ILE A 1068 -31.33 8.42 24.56
N SER A 1069 -32.22 8.73 23.63
CA SER A 1069 -32.83 7.75 22.73
C SER A 1069 -33.10 8.40 21.38
N ILE A 1070 -32.76 7.69 20.30
CA ILE A 1070 -33.10 8.10 18.92
C ILE A 1070 -33.74 6.90 18.23
N ILE A 1071 -35.05 6.99 17.98
CA ILE A 1071 -35.84 5.85 17.48
C ILE A 1071 -36.34 6.13 16.07
N CYS A 1072 -36.10 5.21 15.12
CA CYS A 1072 -36.78 5.24 13.83
C CYS A 1072 -38.26 4.87 14.02
N THR A 1073 -39.18 5.74 13.58
CA THR A 1073 -40.62 5.66 13.93
C THR A 1073 -41.55 5.33 12.75
N ASN A 1074 -41.03 5.07 11.55
CA ASN A 1074 -41.82 4.67 10.38
C ASN A 1074 -41.03 3.86 9.35
#